data_AF-A0A6A5Z4S3-F1
#
_entry.id   AF-A0A6A5Z4S3-F1
#
_cell.length_a   1.000
_cell.length_b   1.000
_cell.length_c   1.000
_cell.angle_alpha   90.00
_cell.angle_beta   90.00
_cell.angle_gamma   90.00
#
_symmetry.space_group_name_H-M   'P 1'
#
loop_
_entity.id
_entity.type
_entity.pdbx_description
1 polymer ?
#
loop_
_entity_poly.entity_id
_entity_poly.type
_entity_poly.pdbx_seq_one_letter_code
_entity_poly.pdbx_strand_id
1 'polypeptide(L)'
;MAATNFTPQQQPEMKKPPSSPQSEAASPDDILLQDEHVKTTGKLDSDGRVNICIFQKNNVLSQLVQPHLPRAGSVKANEETLPKWLADDEDPPPSMNVVIQIVGSRGDVQPFIALGKILKEKHGHRVRLATHAVFKSFVEENGLEFFCIGGDPAGLMEYMVKNPGLLPGKESLKHGDVGKRKKEIGDIVLGCWRSCIEAGDGMDNTEYSEEDEAKWRPFVANAIIANPPGFAHVHCAEKLGIPFHLMFTMPWTPTTAFPHPLANIQTTDTDPRVANFASYSLVQMLTWQGLGPVINEFREEVLGLEPCSVLWMPILIAHSKVPFTYCWSPALIPKPSDWGHHIHIAGFFFLPLASTFTPDPKLLEFLEAGPPPVYIGFGSIVVENPDSMTEMIFKATKKAGVRALVSKGWGGLGGDELNVPENVYMLGNVPHDWLFQYVSAVCHHGGAGTTAAGIASGRPTIVVPFFGDQPFWGSMIHRAGAGPEPIPHKQLSADKLADAIGYCLKEETQAAAKRMAEQIKQEKGPQVGSEHFHAMLPVERMTCACDPKSTAVWRVRHTDIRLGALAAATLLERELIRTQDLKLNRTREYDLSNQPWDPVSGAVTSLIGNLSNFMVGTATLPSDMVKAFKSRKNISTGPSKPGDAISRASTDLSDTRPPSYMSVHSQSGKSGSYAHDAATVIRKDWVHLLRIPRELILGLGKGFHNAPKLYHDRTVRTPDKVTDLKSGLKGAGKEFGLEMYDAVTGLVTQPYHGAKEDGVLGFLKGAGKGFGGLLLKPEAAVLGAIGYTMEGFYRNAQGHRRERREHRRGSGLTIEEKVAASWIVEGYSTLAIATDAQKNNIVQRWHERQAADHAEKAAQLAKPTRMESLHSNRGSGIFSRSSVSIRSKESTKSHDSLTSSVKSANSTLRDLEAGQLDKSVA
;
A
#
# COMPACT_ATOMS: atom_id res chain seq x y z
N MET A 1 44.09 32.30 39.81
CA MET A 1 45.06 32.83 38.82
C MET A 1 46.17 31.81 38.65
N ALA A 2 46.45 31.48 37.38
CA ALA A 2 47.66 30.85 36.82
C ALA A 2 48.99 31.39 37.44
N ALA A 3 50.20 30.82 37.31
CA ALA A 3 50.76 29.62 36.68
C ALA A 3 52.31 29.64 36.90
N THR A 4 53.02 28.77 36.16
CA THR A 4 54.43 28.85 35.70
C THR A 4 55.51 28.29 36.64
N ASN A 5 56.57 27.60 36.21
CA ASN A 5 57.14 27.25 34.88
C ASN A 5 58.18 26.12 35.08
N PHE A 6 58.54 25.37 34.02
CA PHE A 6 59.87 25.38 33.37
C PHE A 6 60.10 24.20 32.41
N THR A 7 60.68 24.53 31.24
CA THR A 7 61.19 23.67 30.16
C THR A 7 62.70 23.45 30.33
N PRO A 8 63.34 22.46 29.63
CA PRO A 8 64.08 22.83 28.41
C PRO A 8 64.24 21.74 27.29
N GLN A 9 64.24 22.26 26.05
CA GLN A 9 65.00 21.96 24.81
C GLN A 9 65.04 20.58 24.08
N GLN A 10 64.80 20.71 22.76
CA GLN A 10 64.78 19.81 21.57
C GLN A 10 66.20 19.40 21.08
N GLN A 11 66.50 18.44 20.18
CA GLN A 11 65.86 17.60 19.11
C GLN A 11 66.95 16.54 18.66
N PRO A 12 66.78 15.61 17.67
CA PRO A 12 65.61 15.24 16.85
C PRO A 12 65.37 13.71 16.69
N GLU A 13 64.12 13.28 16.46
CA GLU A 13 63.84 11.94 15.90
C GLU A 13 62.68 11.97 14.90
N MET A 14 62.81 11.12 13.88
CA MET A 14 62.06 11.13 12.61
C MET A 14 60.56 10.88 12.77
N LYS A 15 59.74 11.69 12.09
CA LYS A 15 58.29 11.50 11.96
C LYS A 15 57.95 10.24 11.15
N LYS A 16 57.21 9.30 11.76
CA LYS A 16 56.32 8.38 11.04
C LYS A 16 54.92 9.03 10.89
N PRO A 17 54.24 8.92 9.74
CA PRO A 17 52.90 9.44 9.56
C PRO A 17 51.87 8.59 10.33
N PRO A 18 50.74 9.17 10.76
CA PRO A 18 49.71 8.46 11.50
C PRO A 18 49.01 7.42 10.60
N SER A 19 48.87 6.21 11.11
CA SER A 19 48.16 5.10 10.46
C SER A 19 46.68 5.46 10.28
N SER A 20 46.22 5.43 9.03
CA SER A 20 44.79 5.42 8.67
C SER A 20 44.08 4.21 9.29
N PRO A 21 42.82 4.34 9.76
CA PRO A 21 42.05 3.20 10.23
C PRO A 21 41.87 2.21 9.07
N GLN A 22 42.28 0.96 9.29
CA GLN A 22 42.09 -0.13 8.34
C GLN A 22 40.59 -0.28 8.09
N SER A 23 40.15 -0.01 6.86
CA SER A 23 38.82 -0.42 6.41
C SER A 23 38.80 -1.93 6.29
N GLU A 24 38.02 -2.62 7.12
CA GLU A 24 37.59 -3.97 6.78
C GLU A 24 36.94 -3.92 5.39
N ALA A 25 37.46 -4.70 4.45
CA ALA A 25 36.90 -4.79 3.12
C ALA A 25 35.50 -5.40 3.22
N ALA A 26 34.47 -4.59 2.95
CA ALA A 26 33.09 -5.05 2.88
C ALA A 26 32.95 -6.11 1.76
N SER A 27 32.24 -7.20 2.05
CA SER A 27 31.91 -8.22 1.05
C SER A 27 31.04 -7.58 -0.06
N PRO A 28 31.14 -8.01 -1.33
CA PRO A 28 30.22 -7.59 -2.39
C PRO A 28 28.73 -7.80 -2.03
N ASP A 29 28.46 -8.75 -1.12
CA ASP A 29 27.13 -9.07 -0.61
C ASP A 29 26.57 -8.02 0.39
N ASP A 30 27.37 -7.06 0.87
CA ASP A 30 27.03 -6.12 1.96
C ASP A 30 26.58 -4.73 1.47
N ILE A 31 26.53 -4.50 0.16
CA ILE A 31 26.39 -3.17 -0.45
C ILE A 31 24.98 -2.99 -1.04
N LEU A 32 24.18 -2.12 -0.42
CA LEU A 32 22.83 -1.78 -0.89
C LEU A 32 22.89 -0.83 -2.09
N LEU A 33 23.74 0.21 -2.00
CA LEU A 33 23.96 1.24 -3.00
C LEU A 33 25.41 1.74 -2.87
N GLN A 34 26.11 1.84 -4.00
CA GLN A 34 27.47 2.39 -4.05
C GLN A 34 27.63 3.31 -5.25
N ASP A 35 28.00 4.55 -4.97
CA ASP A 35 28.39 5.58 -5.93
C ASP A 35 29.63 6.33 -5.39
N GLU A 36 30.27 7.18 -6.19
CA GLU A 36 31.45 7.97 -5.81
C GLU A 36 31.21 8.88 -4.58
N HIS A 37 29.95 9.19 -4.27
CA HIS A 37 29.56 10.15 -3.23
C HIS A 37 28.74 9.58 -2.07
N VAL A 38 28.09 8.43 -2.23
CA VAL A 38 27.24 7.80 -1.20
C VAL A 38 27.54 6.31 -1.15
N LYS A 39 27.86 5.81 0.05
CA LYS A 39 28.04 4.38 0.31
C LYS A 39 27.03 3.95 1.37
N THR A 40 26.05 3.14 0.96
CA THR A 40 25.08 2.56 1.87
C THR A 40 25.35 1.07 1.98
N THR A 41 25.70 0.61 3.17
CA THR A 41 25.86 -0.83 3.44
C THR A 41 24.66 -1.31 4.26
N GLY A 42 24.15 -2.48 3.89
CA GLY A 42 23.08 -3.17 4.60
C GLY A 42 23.65 -4.45 5.19
N LYS A 43 23.79 -4.53 6.51
CA LYS A 43 24.14 -5.78 7.19
C LYS A 43 22.98 -6.24 8.06
N LEU A 44 22.82 -7.54 8.19
CA LEU A 44 21.84 -8.10 9.10
C LEU A 44 22.36 -7.99 10.54
N ASP A 45 21.59 -7.38 11.44
CA ASP A 45 21.86 -7.48 12.88
C ASP A 45 21.21 -8.74 13.47
N SER A 46 21.72 -9.14 14.62
CA SER A 46 21.32 -10.34 15.34
C SER A 46 19.91 -10.25 15.97
N ASP A 47 19.28 -9.07 15.94
CA ASP A 47 17.90 -8.78 16.36
C ASP A 47 16.91 -8.70 15.18
N GLY A 48 17.40 -8.90 13.95
CA GLY A 48 16.61 -8.92 12.75
C GLY A 48 16.37 -7.62 12.01
N ARG A 49 16.79 -6.50 12.59
CA ARG A 49 16.70 -5.25 11.86
C ARG A 49 17.84 -5.17 10.85
N VAL A 50 17.59 -4.47 9.74
CA VAL A 50 18.64 -4.19 8.76
C VAL A 50 19.50 -3.06 9.30
N ASN A 51 20.77 -3.34 9.61
CA ASN A 51 21.77 -2.32 9.90
C ASN A 51 22.06 -1.55 8.61
N ILE A 52 21.49 -0.36 8.52
CA ILE A 52 21.73 0.58 7.44
C ILE A 52 22.78 1.57 7.93
N CYS A 53 23.99 1.43 7.42
CA CYS A 53 25.03 2.45 7.58
C CYS A 53 25.01 3.35 6.34
N ILE A 54 24.68 4.62 6.54
CA ILE A 54 24.69 5.64 5.48
C ILE A 54 25.99 6.43 5.62
N PHE A 55 26.93 6.20 4.70
CA PHE A 55 28.14 7.01 4.58
C PHE A 55 28.00 7.98 3.43
N GLN A 56 28.24 9.25 3.69
CA GLN A 56 28.04 10.31 2.71
C GLN A 56 29.31 11.16 2.59
N LYS A 57 29.88 11.21 1.39
CA LYS A 57 30.90 12.19 1.03
C LYS A 57 30.19 13.44 0.49
N ASN A 58 30.49 14.61 1.05
CA ASN A 58 30.08 15.92 0.54
C ASN A 58 28.56 16.25 0.51
N ASN A 59 27.75 15.79 1.47
CA ASN A 59 26.35 16.23 1.61
C ASN A 59 25.41 15.97 0.39
N VAL A 60 25.76 15.05 -0.53
CA VAL A 60 24.96 14.70 -1.74
C VAL A 60 23.58 14.08 -1.46
N LEU A 61 23.47 13.02 -0.64
CA LEU A 61 22.18 12.45 -0.23
C LEU A 61 21.26 13.50 0.41
N SER A 62 21.82 14.37 1.25
CA SER A 62 21.10 15.49 1.86
C SER A 62 20.60 16.46 0.80
N GLN A 63 21.39 16.77 -0.23
CA GLN A 63 20.97 17.61 -1.36
C GLN A 63 19.93 16.94 -2.28
N LEU A 64 19.95 15.62 -2.41
CA LEU A 64 18.95 14.86 -3.18
C LEU A 64 17.62 14.69 -2.43
N VAL A 65 17.69 14.47 -1.11
CA VAL A 65 16.49 14.21 -0.29
C VAL A 65 15.85 15.52 0.19
N GLN A 66 16.63 16.58 0.50
CA GLN A 66 16.10 17.87 0.99
C GLN A 66 15.02 18.49 0.09
N PRO A 67 15.11 18.48 -1.25
CA PRO A 67 14.05 18.98 -2.13
C PRO A 67 12.74 18.18 -2.02
N HIS A 68 12.81 16.91 -1.61
CA HIS A 68 11.68 16.00 -1.48
C HIS A 68 11.18 15.84 -0.04
N LEU A 69 11.93 16.36 0.95
CA LEU A 69 11.43 16.49 2.31
C LEU A 69 10.23 17.43 2.31
N PRO A 70 9.10 17.01 2.90
CA PRO A 70 7.98 17.91 3.10
C PRO A 70 8.45 19.12 3.91
N ARG A 71 8.31 20.34 3.36
CA ARG A 71 8.70 21.56 4.08
C ARG A 71 7.79 21.73 5.29
N ALA A 72 8.37 21.67 6.49
CA ALA A 72 7.71 22.06 7.73
C ALA A 72 7.23 23.52 7.59
N GLY A 73 5.92 23.71 7.40
CA GLY A 73 5.29 25.02 7.22
C GLY A 73 4.43 25.19 5.96
N SER A 74 4.50 24.30 4.96
CA SER A 74 3.60 24.39 3.78
C SER A 74 2.28 23.63 3.94
N VAL A 75 2.19 22.75 4.93
CA VAL A 75 0.91 22.19 5.37
C VAL A 75 0.37 23.21 6.37
N LYS A 76 -0.47 24.14 5.91
CA LYS A 76 -1.37 24.85 6.83
C LYS A 76 -1.99 23.78 7.72
N ALA A 77 -2.18 24.05 9.01
CA ALA A 77 -3.06 23.24 9.85
C ALA A 77 -4.43 23.23 9.14
N ASN A 78 -4.61 22.30 8.22
CA ASN A 78 -5.87 22.05 7.57
C ASN A 78 -6.67 21.46 8.71
N GLU A 79 -7.60 22.25 9.24
CA GLU A 79 -8.79 21.69 9.85
C GLU A 79 -9.18 20.50 8.98
N GLU A 80 -9.08 19.29 9.53
CA GLU A 80 -9.61 18.09 8.90
C GLU A 80 -11.12 18.31 8.86
N THR A 81 -11.60 19.03 7.84
CA THR A 81 -13.02 19.17 7.59
C THR A 81 -13.46 17.80 7.10
N LEU A 82 -13.89 16.98 8.05
CA LEU A 82 -14.66 15.77 7.77
C LEU A 82 -15.74 16.15 6.75
N PRO A 83 -16.06 15.27 5.78
CA PRO A 83 -17.18 15.48 4.88
C PRO A 83 -18.41 15.95 5.68
N LYS A 84 -19.18 16.91 5.15
CA LYS A 84 -20.30 17.49 5.89
C LYS A 84 -21.27 16.45 6.45
N TRP A 85 -21.53 15.37 5.70
CA TRP A 85 -22.37 14.26 6.14
C TRP A 85 -21.82 13.46 7.34
N LEU A 86 -20.52 13.57 7.65
CA LEU A 86 -19.93 13.02 8.87
C LEU A 86 -20.16 13.93 10.09
N ALA A 87 -20.37 15.22 9.85
CA ALA A 87 -20.57 16.25 10.88
C ALA A 87 -22.05 16.56 11.14
N ASP A 88 -22.90 16.40 10.13
CA ASP A 88 -24.35 16.64 10.14
C ASP A 88 -25.09 15.29 9.98
N ASP A 89 -26.31 15.15 10.55
CA ASP A 89 -27.22 13.98 10.38
C ASP A 89 -27.78 13.85 8.93
N GLU A 90 -26.96 14.11 7.90
CA GLU A 90 -27.31 13.82 6.50
C GLU A 90 -27.15 12.34 6.15
N ASP A 91 -27.74 11.92 5.01
CA ASP A 91 -27.77 10.52 4.59
C ASP A 91 -26.35 9.90 4.55
N PRO A 92 -26.14 8.73 5.22
CA PRO A 92 -24.84 8.08 5.30
C PRO A 92 -24.32 7.64 3.92
N PRO A 93 -23.01 7.33 3.78
CA PRO A 93 -22.46 6.78 2.56
C PRO A 93 -23.24 5.52 2.17
N PRO A 94 -23.37 5.25 0.86
CA PRO A 94 -24.14 4.10 0.40
C PRO A 94 -23.63 2.81 1.05
N SER A 95 -24.52 1.85 1.31
CA SER A 95 -24.11 0.57 1.88
C SER A 95 -23.18 -0.15 0.90
N MET A 96 -22.08 -0.70 1.43
CA MET A 96 -20.98 -1.31 0.68
C MET A 96 -20.71 -2.73 1.17
N ASN A 97 -20.20 -3.55 0.26
CA ASN A 97 -19.42 -4.73 0.58
C ASN A 97 -17.96 -4.29 0.85
N VAL A 98 -17.53 -4.34 2.11
CA VAL A 98 -16.17 -3.98 2.53
C VAL A 98 -15.41 -5.25 2.88
N VAL A 99 -14.29 -5.48 2.22
CA VAL A 99 -13.35 -6.54 2.59
C VAL A 99 -12.19 -5.96 3.40
N ILE A 100 -11.92 -6.55 4.56
CA ILE A 100 -10.82 -6.19 5.45
C ILE A 100 -9.77 -7.29 5.38
N GLN A 101 -8.64 -7.04 4.73
CA GLN A 101 -7.58 -8.01 4.45
C GLN A 101 -6.43 -7.86 5.43
N ILE A 102 -6.29 -8.80 6.37
CA ILE A 102 -5.29 -8.73 7.43
C ILE A 102 -4.41 -9.98 7.41
N VAL A 103 -3.11 -9.75 7.17
CA VAL A 103 -2.07 -10.76 7.30
C VAL A 103 -1.30 -10.51 8.58
N GLY A 104 -1.21 -11.50 9.46
CA GLY A 104 -0.47 -11.37 10.71
C GLY A 104 -1.01 -12.22 11.85
N SER A 105 -0.58 -11.86 13.05
CA SER A 105 -0.94 -12.54 14.29
C SER A 105 -2.28 -12.07 14.84
N ARG A 106 -2.69 -12.58 16.02
CA ARG A 106 -3.86 -12.09 16.74
C ARG A 106 -3.79 -10.57 17.01
N GLY A 107 -2.59 -10.05 17.25
CA GLY A 107 -2.38 -8.62 17.49
C GLY A 107 -2.68 -7.74 16.27
N ASP A 108 -2.59 -8.33 15.08
CA ASP A 108 -2.96 -7.67 13.82
C ASP A 108 -4.46 -7.82 13.54
N VAL A 109 -5.06 -9.00 13.79
CA VAL A 109 -6.46 -9.28 13.45
C VAL A 109 -7.46 -8.64 14.40
N GLN A 110 -7.21 -8.69 15.72
CA GLN A 110 -8.16 -8.22 16.74
C GLN A 110 -8.58 -6.74 16.58
N PRO A 111 -7.67 -5.77 16.30
CA PRO A 111 -8.03 -4.39 15.95
C PRO A 111 -9.11 -4.27 14.88
N PHE A 112 -9.05 -5.11 13.86
CA PHE A 112 -9.93 -5.02 12.70
C PHE A 112 -11.27 -5.71 12.89
N ILE A 113 -11.40 -6.58 13.89
CA ILE A 113 -12.71 -7.03 14.37
C ILE A 113 -13.44 -5.84 15.00
N ALA A 114 -12.78 -5.05 15.84
CA ALA A 114 -13.39 -3.85 16.44
C ALA A 114 -13.82 -2.83 15.38
N LEU A 115 -12.97 -2.56 14.38
CA LEU A 115 -13.33 -1.71 13.24
C LEU A 115 -14.50 -2.30 12.42
N GLY A 116 -14.44 -3.59 12.11
CA GLY A 116 -15.45 -4.28 11.31
C GLY A 116 -16.84 -4.22 11.95
N LYS A 117 -16.91 -4.36 13.27
CA LYS A 117 -18.16 -4.18 14.03
C LYS A 117 -18.74 -2.78 13.87
N ILE A 118 -17.92 -1.73 13.97
CA ILE A 118 -18.38 -0.35 13.74
C ILE A 118 -18.89 -0.16 12.30
N LEU A 119 -18.14 -0.62 11.30
CA LEU A 119 -18.55 -0.52 9.89
C LEU A 119 -19.88 -1.25 9.62
N LYS A 120 -20.10 -2.40 10.27
CA LYS A 120 -21.34 -3.16 10.15
C LYS A 120 -22.51 -2.54 10.92
N GLU A 121 -22.34 -2.30 12.21
CA GLU A 121 -23.40 -1.91 13.14
C GLU A 121 -23.81 -0.44 12.99
N LYS A 122 -22.84 0.48 12.83
CA LYS A 122 -23.10 1.93 12.73
C LYS A 122 -23.42 2.37 11.30
N HIS A 123 -22.74 1.77 10.32
CA HIS A 123 -22.81 2.22 8.91
C HIS A 123 -23.55 1.25 7.98
N GLY A 124 -24.02 0.10 8.48
CA GLY A 124 -24.83 -0.85 7.71
C GLY A 124 -24.09 -1.51 6.56
N HIS A 125 -22.75 -1.59 6.61
CA HIS A 125 -21.96 -2.26 5.58
C HIS A 125 -21.97 -3.78 5.76
N ARG A 126 -21.85 -4.51 4.66
CA ARG A 126 -21.55 -5.94 4.68
C ARG A 126 -20.03 -6.09 4.79
N VAL A 127 -19.57 -6.54 5.96
CA VAL A 127 -18.14 -6.60 6.28
C VAL A 127 -17.65 -8.05 6.27
N ARG A 128 -16.62 -8.29 5.47
CA ARG A 128 -15.88 -9.54 5.42
C ARG A 128 -14.45 -9.33 5.88
N LEU A 129 -14.01 -10.07 6.89
CA LEU A 129 -12.63 -10.07 7.36
C LEU A 129 -11.90 -11.29 6.76
N ALA A 130 -10.94 -10.99 5.90
CA ALA A 130 -10.12 -11.96 5.20
C ALA A 130 -8.76 -12.11 5.93
N THR A 131 -8.52 -13.29 6.51
CA THR A 131 -7.29 -13.59 7.28
C THR A 131 -7.02 -15.10 7.32
N HIS A 132 -6.09 -15.53 8.15
CA HIS A 132 -5.68 -16.93 8.29
C HIS A 132 -6.80 -17.81 8.89
N ALA A 133 -6.85 -19.08 8.46
CA ALA A 133 -7.87 -20.05 8.88
C ALA A 133 -8.05 -20.18 10.40
N VAL A 134 -6.95 -20.05 11.16
CA VAL A 134 -6.94 -20.14 12.62
C VAL A 134 -7.79 -19.09 13.33
N PHE A 135 -8.14 -17.99 12.66
CA PHE A 135 -8.95 -16.92 13.24
C PHE A 135 -10.43 -16.99 12.84
N LYS A 136 -10.87 -18.02 12.10
CA LYS A 136 -12.25 -18.16 11.63
C LYS A 136 -13.27 -17.98 12.75
N SER A 137 -13.18 -18.82 13.79
CA SER A 137 -14.11 -18.78 14.92
C SER A 137 -14.10 -17.41 15.61
N PHE A 138 -12.93 -16.80 15.78
CA PHE A 138 -12.81 -15.49 16.43
C PHE A 138 -13.51 -14.37 15.64
N VAL A 139 -13.47 -14.43 14.31
CA VAL A 139 -14.16 -13.47 13.42
C VAL A 139 -15.68 -13.69 13.45
N GLU A 140 -16.12 -14.95 13.30
CA GLU A 140 -17.54 -15.32 13.23
C GLU A 140 -18.27 -15.09 14.57
N GLU A 141 -17.64 -15.41 15.71
CA GLU A 141 -18.18 -15.13 17.05
C GLU A 141 -18.41 -13.64 17.31
N ASN A 142 -17.68 -12.77 16.60
CA ASN A 142 -17.86 -11.32 16.64
C ASN A 142 -18.83 -10.79 15.58
N GLY A 143 -19.54 -11.68 14.88
CA GLY A 143 -20.61 -11.35 13.95
C GLY A 143 -20.12 -10.80 12.60
N LEU A 144 -18.89 -11.10 12.18
CA LEU A 144 -18.35 -10.70 10.88
C LEU A 144 -18.25 -11.90 9.93
N GLU A 145 -18.32 -11.67 8.62
CA GLU A 145 -18.07 -12.74 7.63
C GLU A 145 -16.57 -13.06 7.59
N PHE A 146 -16.20 -14.34 7.64
CA PHE A 146 -14.81 -14.78 7.52
C PHE A 146 -14.47 -15.19 6.09
N PHE A 147 -13.21 -14.95 5.67
CA PHE A 147 -12.64 -15.54 4.46
C PHE A 147 -11.18 -15.95 4.66
N CYS A 148 -10.83 -17.18 4.29
CA CYS A 148 -9.49 -17.70 4.39
C CYS A 148 -8.61 -17.19 3.26
N ILE A 149 -7.52 -16.51 3.61
CA ILE A 149 -6.50 -16.10 2.62
C ILE A 149 -5.36 -17.11 2.51
N GLY A 150 -5.38 -18.19 3.27
CA GLY A 150 -4.26 -19.13 3.38
C GLY A 150 -3.12 -18.60 4.25
N GLY A 151 -1.98 -19.28 4.19
CA GLY A 151 -0.83 -19.02 5.06
C GLY A 151 -1.06 -19.45 6.52
N ASP A 152 0.04 -19.72 7.22
CA ASP A 152 0.03 -20.02 8.65
C ASP A 152 0.81 -18.92 9.41
N PRO A 153 0.15 -18.12 10.26
CA PRO A 153 0.81 -17.07 11.01
C PRO A 153 1.86 -17.62 11.97
N ALA A 154 1.68 -18.83 12.52
CA ALA A 154 2.68 -19.45 13.39
C ALA A 154 3.96 -19.77 12.62
N GLY A 155 3.85 -20.44 11.46
CA GLY A 155 4.99 -20.72 10.59
C GLY A 155 5.69 -19.46 10.05
N LEU A 156 4.95 -18.37 9.81
CA LEU A 156 5.54 -17.08 9.42
C LEU A 156 6.29 -16.41 10.57
N MET A 157 5.72 -16.40 11.79
CA MET A 157 6.38 -15.87 12.98
C MET A 157 7.61 -16.70 13.36
N GLU A 158 7.53 -18.03 13.31
CA GLU A 158 8.68 -18.90 13.57
C GLU A 158 9.83 -18.63 12.59
N TYR A 159 9.50 -18.43 11.31
CA TYR A 159 10.50 -18.03 10.31
C TYR A 159 11.12 -16.68 10.64
N MET A 160 10.33 -15.68 11.03
CA MET A 160 10.84 -14.38 11.46
C MET A 160 11.66 -14.47 12.75
N VAL A 161 11.37 -15.37 13.68
CA VAL A 161 12.21 -15.58 14.88
C VAL A 161 13.55 -16.20 14.48
N LYS A 162 13.55 -17.20 13.60
CA LYS A 162 14.75 -17.90 13.11
C LYS A 162 15.58 -17.05 12.14
N ASN A 163 14.92 -16.20 11.36
CA ASN A 163 15.50 -15.26 10.41
C ASN A 163 14.95 -13.89 10.72
N PRO A 164 15.46 -13.22 11.77
CA PRO A 164 14.89 -11.96 12.21
C PRO A 164 15.05 -10.86 11.14
N GLY A 165 15.94 -11.06 10.16
CA GLY A 165 16.24 -10.20 9.01
C GLY A 165 15.23 -10.10 7.88
N LEU A 166 15.19 -8.94 7.23
CA LEU A 166 14.57 -8.75 5.90
C LEU A 166 15.29 -9.52 4.77
N LEU A 167 16.56 -9.89 4.97
CA LEU A 167 17.33 -10.70 4.03
C LEU A 167 17.51 -12.13 4.58
N PRO A 168 17.20 -13.18 3.79
CA PRO A 168 17.34 -14.56 4.26
C PRO A 168 18.81 -14.92 4.49
N GLY A 169 19.09 -15.63 5.58
CA GLY A 169 20.43 -16.13 5.88
C GLY A 169 20.91 -17.18 4.86
N LYS A 170 22.24 -17.37 4.78
CA LYS A 170 22.86 -18.37 3.87
C LYS A 170 22.37 -19.79 4.13
N GLU A 171 21.97 -20.12 5.35
CA GLU A 171 21.43 -21.45 5.70
C GLU A 171 19.98 -21.63 5.21
N SER A 172 19.09 -20.65 5.41
CA SER A 172 17.72 -20.70 4.88
C SER A 172 17.65 -20.72 3.35
N LEU A 173 18.65 -20.15 2.67
CA LEU A 173 18.80 -20.31 1.21
C LEU A 173 19.15 -21.75 0.81
N LYS A 174 20.04 -22.41 1.55
CA LYS A 174 20.46 -23.80 1.28
C LYS A 174 19.37 -24.83 1.57
N HIS A 175 18.51 -24.58 2.56
CA HIS A 175 17.42 -25.49 2.93
C HIS A 175 16.14 -25.32 2.10
N GLY A 176 16.10 -24.37 1.16
CA GLY A 176 14.93 -24.15 0.29
C GLY A 176 13.76 -23.41 0.95
N ASP A 177 13.95 -22.91 2.18
CA ASP A 177 12.91 -22.19 2.94
C ASP A 177 12.38 -20.98 2.16
N VAL A 178 13.25 -20.27 1.45
CA VAL A 178 12.89 -19.09 0.65
C VAL A 178 11.87 -19.42 -0.45
N GLY A 179 12.01 -20.57 -1.12
CA GLY A 179 11.06 -21.00 -2.15
C GLY A 179 9.69 -21.34 -1.55
N LYS A 180 9.68 -22.03 -0.41
CA LYS A 180 8.45 -22.33 0.34
C LYS A 180 7.74 -21.05 0.78
N ARG A 181 8.45 -20.07 1.33
CA ARG A 181 7.86 -18.79 1.76
C ARG A 181 7.34 -17.94 0.60
N LYS A 182 8.05 -17.91 -0.54
CA LYS A 182 7.53 -17.27 -1.75
C LYS A 182 6.21 -17.89 -2.21
N LYS A 183 6.09 -19.22 -2.14
CA LYS A 183 4.84 -19.92 -2.44
C LYS A 183 3.73 -19.55 -1.45
N GLU A 184 3.99 -19.57 -0.15
CA GLU A 184 3.02 -19.16 0.88
C GLU A 184 2.54 -17.73 0.70
N ILE A 185 3.43 -16.78 0.35
CA ILE A 185 3.03 -15.41 0.02
C ILE A 185 2.18 -15.37 -1.25
N GLY A 186 2.52 -16.18 -2.27
CA GLY A 186 1.68 -16.35 -3.46
C GLY A 186 0.27 -16.83 -3.12
N ASP A 187 0.15 -17.80 -2.21
CA ASP A 187 -1.13 -18.31 -1.72
C ASP A 187 -1.91 -17.22 -0.96
N ILE A 188 -1.25 -16.44 -0.10
CA ILE A 188 -1.84 -15.30 0.62
C ILE A 188 -2.36 -14.23 -0.36
N VAL A 189 -1.55 -13.85 -1.34
CA VAL A 189 -1.92 -12.82 -2.32
C VAL A 189 -3.09 -13.30 -3.19
N LEU A 190 -3.09 -14.58 -3.57
CA LEU A 190 -4.21 -15.21 -4.25
C LEU A 190 -5.48 -15.24 -3.37
N GLY A 191 -5.35 -15.62 -2.10
CA GLY A 191 -6.45 -15.62 -1.13
C GLY A 191 -7.05 -14.22 -0.92
N CYS A 192 -6.20 -13.19 -0.84
CA CYS A 192 -6.64 -11.79 -0.82
C CYS A 192 -7.45 -11.44 -2.08
N TRP A 193 -7.04 -11.89 -3.28
CA TRP A 193 -7.83 -11.68 -4.49
C TRP A 193 -9.18 -12.40 -4.44
N ARG A 194 -9.18 -13.69 -4.05
CA ARG A 194 -10.39 -14.51 -3.93
C ARG A 194 -11.38 -13.89 -2.95
N SER A 195 -10.91 -13.36 -1.83
CA SER A 195 -11.78 -12.71 -0.82
C SER A 195 -12.57 -11.51 -1.36
N CYS A 196 -12.10 -10.89 -2.44
CA CYS A 196 -12.78 -9.77 -3.08
C CYS A 196 -13.94 -10.17 -4.00
N ILE A 197 -13.99 -11.41 -4.51
CA ILE A 197 -14.90 -11.79 -5.61
C ILE A 197 -15.61 -13.15 -5.44
N GLU A 198 -15.10 -14.04 -4.58
CA GLU A 198 -15.68 -15.37 -4.36
C GLU A 198 -16.70 -15.34 -3.22
N ALA A 199 -17.77 -16.12 -3.35
CA ALA A 199 -18.67 -16.42 -2.24
C ALA A 199 -18.03 -17.44 -1.28
N GLY A 200 -18.68 -17.71 -0.14
CA GLY A 200 -18.16 -18.66 0.84
C GLY A 200 -17.10 -18.07 1.78
N ASP A 201 -16.37 -18.95 2.46
CA ASP A 201 -15.34 -18.61 3.45
C ASP A 201 -13.90 -18.90 2.95
N GLY A 202 -13.73 -19.22 1.66
CA GLY A 202 -12.42 -19.45 1.05
C GLY A 202 -11.74 -20.77 1.46
N MET A 203 -12.40 -21.64 2.22
CA MET A 203 -11.86 -22.93 2.63
C MET A 203 -12.18 -24.03 1.60
N ASP A 204 -11.16 -24.80 1.19
CA ASP A 204 -11.28 -25.82 0.12
C ASP A 204 -12.23 -26.99 0.46
N ASN A 205 -12.60 -27.16 1.73
CA ASN A 205 -13.46 -28.24 2.24
C ASN A 205 -14.92 -27.81 2.47
N THR A 206 -15.32 -26.63 2.01
CA THR A 206 -16.69 -26.14 2.20
C THR A 206 -17.53 -26.44 0.97
N GLU A 207 -18.45 -27.39 1.12
CA GLU A 207 -19.45 -27.70 0.11
C GLU A 207 -20.68 -26.80 0.29
N TYR A 208 -21.40 -26.59 -0.81
CA TYR A 208 -22.68 -25.92 -0.76
C TYR A 208 -23.69 -26.77 0.02
N SER A 209 -24.37 -26.16 0.99
CA SER A 209 -25.53 -26.71 1.67
C SER A 209 -26.64 -25.68 1.63
N GLU A 210 -27.88 -26.12 1.42
CA GLU A 210 -29.06 -25.25 1.45
C GLU A 210 -29.24 -24.58 2.81
N GLU A 211 -28.76 -25.21 3.90
CA GLU A 211 -28.79 -24.65 5.26
C GLU A 211 -27.84 -23.44 5.44
N ASP A 212 -26.82 -23.32 4.57
CA ASP A 212 -25.79 -22.28 4.61
C ASP A 212 -25.93 -21.28 3.44
N GLU A 213 -27.12 -21.13 2.84
CA GLU A 213 -27.34 -20.29 1.66
C GLU A 213 -26.79 -18.84 1.83
N ALA A 214 -26.92 -18.27 3.03
CA ALA A 214 -26.41 -16.94 3.36
C ALA A 214 -24.88 -16.81 3.15
N LYS A 215 -24.13 -17.89 3.40
CA LYS A 215 -22.68 -17.97 3.22
C LYS A 215 -22.28 -17.98 1.74
N TRP A 216 -23.15 -18.55 0.91
CA TRP A 216 -22.95 -18.66 -0.54
C TRP A 216 -23.52 -17.47 -1.32
N ARG A 217 -24.09 -16.48 -0.62
CA ARG A 217 -24.49 -15.20 -1.22
C ARG A 217 -23.27 -14.54 -1.90
N PRO A 218 -23.36 -14.16 -3.19
CA PRO A 218 -22.27 -13.53 -3.92
C PRO A 218 -21.67 -12.36 -3.14
N PHE A 219 -20.35 -12.22 -3.18
CA PHE A 219 -19.64 -11.12 -2.56
C PHE A 219 -18.67 -10.52 -3.57
N VAL A 220 -18.87 -9.25 -3.88
CA VAL A 220 -17.91 -8.45 -4.65
C VAL A 220 -17.59 -7.19 -3.87
N ALA A 221 -16.32 -6.96 -3.59
CA ALA A 221 -15.86 -5.82 -2.81
C ALA A 221 -16.13 -4.48 -3.53
N ASN A 222 -16.69 -3.51 -2.80
CA ASN A 222 -16.79 -2.11 -3.23
C ASN A 222 -15.64 -1.24 -2.68
N ALA A 223 -15.00 -1.68 -1.60
CA ALA A 223 -13.83 -1.05 -1.00
C ALA A 223 -12.98 -2.09 -0.26
N ILE A 224 -11.68 -1.84 -0.15
CA ILE A 224 -10.72 -2.69 0.57
C ILE A 224 -10.12 -1.90 1.75
N ILE A 225 -10.11 -2.48 2.94
CA ILE A 225 -9.24 -2.07 4.04
C ILE A 225 -8.17 -3.14 4.20
N ALA A 226 -6.90 -2.76 4.32
CA ALA A 226 -5.83 -3.76 4.43
C ALA A 226 -4.67 -3.28 5.30
N ASN A 227 -3.89 -4.23 5.83
CA ASN A 227 -2.58 -3.92 6.37
C ASN A 227 -1.47 -4.08 5.29
N PRO A 228 -0.37 -3.32 5.38
CA PRO A 228 0.69 -3.40 4.38
C PRO A 228 1.33 -4.79 4.17
N PRO A 229 1.52 -5.63 5.20
CA PRO A 229 2.07 -6.98 5.03
C PRO A 229 1.29 -7.91 4.09
N GLY A 230 0.06 -7.54 3.68
CA GLY A 230 -0.70 -8.31 2.70
C GLY A 230 -0.20 -8.18 1.25
N PHE A 231 0.42 -7.05 0.88
CA PHE A 231 0.95 -6.71 -0.47
C PHE A 231 -0.04 -6.78 -1.66
N ALA A 232 -1.16 -7.49 -1.56
CA ALA A 232 -2.15 -7.70 -2.61
C ALA A 232 -3.05 -6.48 -2.84
N HIS A 233 -3.30 -5.70 -1.78
CA HIS A 233 -4.33 -4.66 -1.68
C HIS A 233 -4.39 -3.73 -2.91
N VAL A 234 -3.26 -3.12 -3.30
CA VAL A 234 -3.20 -2.12 -4.38
C VAL A 234 -3.46 -2.76 -5.75
N HIS A 235 -3.08 -4.02 -5.92
CA HIS A 235 -3.26 -4.76 -7.17
C HIS A 235 -4.70 -5.26 -7.33
N CYS A 236 -5.30 -5.77 -6.25
CA CYS A 236 -6.73 -6.10 -6.21
C CYS A 236 -7.58 -4.85 -6.48
N ALA A 237 -7.26 -3.74 -5.82
CA ALA A 237 -7.94 -2.46 -6.01
C ALA A 237 -7.78 -1.92 -7.44
N GLU A 238 -6.60 -2.05 -8.05
CA GLU A 238 -6.36 -1.68 -9.46
C GLU A 238 -7.21 -2.52 -10.41
N LYS A 239 -7.25 -3.86 -10.24
CA LYS A 239 -8.03 -4.73 -11.12
C LYS A 239 -9.52 -4.43 -11.03
N LEU A 240 -10.06 -4.28 -9.82
CA LEU A 240 -11.49 -4.00 -9.61
C LEU A 240 -11.86 -2.54 -9.90
N GLY A 241 -10.91 -1.61 -9.79
CA GLY A 241 -11.17 -0.17 -9.93
C GLY A 241 -11.90 0.40 -8.72
N ILE A 242 -11.54 -0.02 -7.50
CA ILE A 242 -12.22 0.35 -6.24
C ILE A 242 -11.27 1.08 -5.26
N PRO A 243 -11.78 1.91 -4.34
CA PRO A 243 -10.96 2.52 -3.30
C PRO A 243 -10.34 1.47 -2.36
N PHE A 244 -9.12 1.75 -1.88
CA PHE A 244 -8.56 1.03 -0.75
C PHE A 244 -7.93 1.97 0.27
N HIS A 245 -7.88 1.51 1.52
CA HIS A 245 -7.36 2.23 2.66
C HIS A 245 -6.41 1.33 3.44
N LEU A 246 -5.19 1.81 3.70
CA LEU A 246 -4.23 1.07 4.51
C LEU A 246 -4.39 1.44 5.97
N MET A 247 -4.50 0.44 6.84
CA MET A 247 -4.50 0.68 8.26
C MET A 247 -3.49 -0.21 8.95
N PHE A 248 -2.75 0.34 9.91
CA PHE A 248 -1.70 -0.43 10.54
C PHE A 248 -1.33 0.02 11.93
N THR A 249 -0.71 -0.90 12.68
CA THR A 249 -0.32 -0.69 14.07
C THR A 249 1.10 -0.14 14.20
N MET A 250 1.98 -0.29 13.21
CA MET A 250 3.34 0.29 13.25
C MET A 250 3.60 1.23 12.07
N PRO A 251 4.56 2.17 12.18
CA PRO A 251 4.89 3.06 11.08
C PRO A 251 5.33 2.35 9.80
N TRP A 252 4.77 2.80 8.66
CA TRP A 252 5.06 2.26 7.33
C TRP A 252 5.23 3.36 6.26
N THR A 253 4.81 4.58 6.57
CA THR A 253 4.88 5.75 5.67
C THR A 253 6.09 6.62 6.01
N PRO A 254 6.86 7.09 5.00
CA PRO A 254 8.03 7.93 5.23
C PRO A 254 7.77 9.15 6.13
N THR A 255 8.67 9.39 7.08
CA THR A 255 8.70 10.59 7.93
C THR A 255 10.11 10.86 8.44
N THR A 256 10.37 12.11 8.77
CA THR A 256 11.58 12.58 9.43
C THR A 256 11.56 12.37 10.94
N ALA A 257 10.40 12.08 11.55
CA ALA A 257 10.24 12.03 13.00
C ALA A 257 10.85 10.78 13.67
N PHE A 258 10.82 9.63 12.98
CA PHE A 258 11.35 8.36 13.47
C PHE A 258 11.68 7.43 12.30
N PRO A 259 12.63 6.50 12.47
CA PRO A 259 13.02 5.57 11.43
C PRO A 259 11.95 4.50 11.18
N HIS A 260 12.07 3.80 10.05
CA HIS A 260 11.28 2.62 9.77
C HIS A 260 11.53 1.55 10.87
N PRO A 261 10.49 0.95 11.49
CA PRO A 261 10.66 0.02 12.63
C PRO A 261 11.57 -1.18 12.35
N LEU A 262 11.54 -1.68 11.10
CA LEU A 262 12.39 -2.80 10.64
C LEU A 262 13.85 -2.41 10.29
N ALA A 263 14.24 -1.15 10.45
CA ALA A 263 15.60 -0.67 10.19
C ALA A 263 16.32 -0.37 11.51
N ASN A 264 17.61 -0.73 11.58
CA ASN A 264 18.53 -0.22 12.57
C ASN A 264 19.46 0.76 11.87
N ILE A 265 19.32 2.05 12.18
CA ILE A 265 20.08 3.09 11.50
C ILE A 265 21.30 3.43 12.34
N GLN A 266 22.49 3.20 11.79
CA GLN A 266 23.74 3.72 12.35
C GLN A 266 24.19 4.89 11.48
N THR A 267 24.18 6.09 12.07
CA THR A 267 24.64 7.32 11.40
C THR A 267 25.92 7.80 12.08
N THR A 268 26.96 8.05 11.29
CA THR A 268 28.17 8.73 11.79
C THR A 268 28.17 10.21 11.41
N ASP A 269 27.66 10.58 10.23
CA ASP A 269 27.81 11.94 9.66
C ASP A 269 26.57 12.46 8.88
N THR A 270 25.36 12.01 9.20
CA THR A 270 24.12 12.39 8.47
C THR A 270 23.05 12.95 9.42
N ASP A 271 22.29 13.98 8.99
CA ASP A 271 21.15 14.50 9.76
C ASP A 271 20.18 13.34 10.08
N PRO A 272 19.88 13.04 11.36
CA PRO A 272 18.98 11.97 11.76
C PRO A 272 17.61 12.02 11.07
N ARG A 273 17.10 13.21 10.72
CA ARG A 273 15.83 13.37 9.99
C ARG A 273 15.89 12.83 8.57
N VAL A 274 17.02 13.04 7.89
CA VAL A 274 17.26 12.51 6.53
C VAL A 274 17.40 10.99 6.60
N ALA A 275 18.12 10.48 7.62
CA ALA A 275 18.29 9.05 7.82
C ALA A 275 16.95 8.35 8.12
N ASN A 276 16.13 8.93 9.00
CA ASN A 276 14.77 8.46 9.29
C ASN A 276 13.94 8.34 8.02
N PHE A 277 13.87 9.41 7.22
CA PHE A 277 13.09 9.42 5.98
C PHE A 277 13.61 8.38 4.96
N ALA A 278 14.92 8.30 4.76
CA ALA A 278 15.55 7.38 3.81
C ALA A 278 15.36 5.90 4.19
N SER A 279 15.25 5.59 5.48
CA SER A 279 15.08 4.21 5.95
C SER A 279 13.83 3.52 5.40
N TYR A 280 12.74 4.27 5.19
CA TYR A 280 11.51 3.73 4.62
C TYR A 280 11.72 3.28 3.18
N SER A 281 12.37 4.11 2.35
CA SER A 281 12.68 3.74 0.96
C SER A 281 13.61 2.53 0.90
N LEU A 282 14.60 2.45 1.78
CA LEU A 282 15.55 1.33 1.80
C LEU A 282 14.89 0.01 2.22
N VAL A 283 14.07 0.02 3.27
CA VAL A 283 13.31 -1.16 3.68
C VAL A 283 12.36 -1.60 2.56
N GLN A 284 11.63 -0.66 1.96
CA GLN A 284 10.75 -0.98 0.85
C GLN A 284 11.51 -1.57 -0.35
N MET A 285 12.68 -1.02 -0.72
CA MET A 285 13.52 -1.58 -1.78
C MET A 285 13.89 -3.04 -1.49
N LEU A 286 14.33 -3.35 -0.27
CA LEU A 286 14.66 -4.71 0.14
C LEU A 286 13.44 -5.66 0.08
N THR A 287 12.29 -5.21 0.58
CA THR A 287 11.03 -5.95 0.51
C THR A 287 10.66 -6.30 -0.94
N TRP A 288 10.73 -5.33 -1.84
CA TRP A 288 10.32 -5.51 -3.24
C TRP A 288 11.32 -6.28 -4.09
N GLN A 289 12.61 -6.28 -3.74
CA GLN A 289 13.60 -7.17 -4.37
C GLN A 289 13.25 -8.65 -4.15
N GLY A 290 12.76 -9.02 -2.97
CA GLY A 290 12.34 -10.39 -2.66
C GLY A 290 10.98 -10.77 -3.26
N LEU A 291 10.00 -9.86 -3.17
CA LEU A 291 8.60 -10.13 -3.49
C LEU A 291 8.20 -9.77 -4.93
N GLY A 292 8.96 -8.92 -5.61
CA GLY A 292 8.67 -8.43 -6.95
C GLY A 292 8.28 -9.53 -7.95
N PRO A 293 9.04 -10.64 -8.05
CA PRO A 293 8.69 -11.75 -8.94
C PRO A 293 7.34 -12.41 -8.62
N VAL A 294 7.05 -12.67 -7.34
CA VAL A 294 5.79 -13.30 -6.89
C VAL A 294 4.61 -12.39 -7.20
N ILE A 295 4.77 -11.10 -6.94
CA ILE A 295 3.72 -10.11 -7.17
C ILE A 295 3.49 -9.86 -8.66
N ASN A 296 4.54 -9.80 -9.48
CA ASN A 296 4.39 -9.65 -10.93
C ASN A 296 3.78 -10.90 -11.58
N GLU A 297 4.14 -12.10 -11.11
CA GLU A 297 3.48 -13.34 -11.54
C GLU A 297 1.98 -13.30 -11.20
N PHE A 298 1.61 -12.91 -9.98
CA PHE A 298 0.21 -12.72 -9.60
C PHE A 298 -0.50 -11.67 -10.48
N ARG A 299 0.14 -10.52 -10.74
CA ARG A 299 -0.43 -9.47 -11.60
C ARG A 299 -0.69 -9.97 -13.02
N GLU A 300 0.27 -10.66 -13.62
CA GLU A 300 0.19 -11.14 -15.00
C GLU A 300 -0.75 -12.37 -15.11
N GLU A 301 -0.53 -13.40 -14.31
CA GLU A 301 -1.22 -14.69 -14.42
C GLU A 301 -2.60 -14.72 -13.76
N VAL A 302 -2.83 -13.94 -12.69
CA VAL A 302 -4.08 -13.94 -11.91
C VAL A 302 -4.93 -12.69 -12.14
N LEU A 303 -4.34 -11.51 -12.33
CA LEU A 303 -5.12 -10.28 -12.57
C LEU A 303 -5.20 -9.86 -14.04
N GLY A 304 -4.24 -10.27 -14.88
CA GLY A 304 -4.10 -9.76 -16.26
C GLY A 304 -3.67 -8.30 -16.32
N LEU A 305 -2.96 -7.85 -15.29
CA LEU A 305 -2.38 -6.51 -15.20
C LEU A 305 -0.95 -6.50 -15.72
N GLU A 306 -0.44 -5.31 -16.05
CA GLU A 306 0.96 -5.14 -16.43
C GLU A 306 1.88 -5.45 -15.25
N PRO A 307 3.06 -6.07 -15.44
CA PRO A 307 4.08 -6.11 -14.38
C PRO A 307 4.47 -4.69 -13.96
N CYS A 308 4.86 -4.54 -12.70
CA CYS A 308 5.37 -3.29 -12.15
C CYS A 308 6.88 -3.35 -11.98
N SER A 309 7.53 -2.18 -12.12
CA SER A 309 8.95 -2.04 -11.86
C SER A 309 9.25 -2.30 -10.37
N VAL A 310 10.26 -3.12 -10.11
CA VAL A 310 10.81 -3.32 -8.75
C VAL A 310 11.35 -2.02 -8.16
N LEU A 311 11.70 -1.02 -8.98
CA LEU A 311 12.15 0.30 -8.51
C LEU A 311 10.99 1.23 -8.13
N TRP A 312 9.79 1.01 -8.68
CA TRP A 312 8.64 1.86 -8.39
C TRP A 312 7.77 1.34 -7.26
N MET A 313 7.64 0.02 -7.14
CA MET A 313 6.84 -0.58 -6.06
C MET A 313 7.17 0.00 -4.67
N PRO A 314 8.45 0.28 -4.33
CA PRO A 314 8.80 0.92 -3.06
C PRO A 314 8.14 2.27 -2.80
N ILE A 315 7.87 3.06 -3.84
CA ILE A 315 7.33 4.42 -3.72
C ILE A 315 5.85 4.51 -4.10
N LEU A 316 5.26 3.44 -4.63
CA LEU A 316 3.91 3.45 -5.19
C LEU A 316 2.85 3.99 -4.21
N ILE A 317 2.87 3.48 -2.98
CA ILE A 317 1.89 3.81 -1.95
C ILE A 317 1.99 5.29 -1.56
N ALA A 318 3.22 5.78 -1.36
CA ALA A 318 3.48 7.18 -1.03
C ALA A 318 3.14 8.12 -2.19
N HIS A 319 3.55 7.77 -3.42
CA HIS A 319 3.30 8.57 -4.61
C HIS A 319 1.81 8.69 -4.94
N SER A 320 1.04 7.60 -4.77
CA SER A 320 -0.40 7.57 -5.04
C SER A 320 -1.24 8.22 -3.94
N LYS A 321 -0.60 8.75 -2.88
CA LYS A 321 -1.27 9.31 -1.68
C LYS A 321 -2.38 8.38 -1.18
N VAL A 322 -2.05 7.10 -1.07
CA VAL A 322 -2.99 6.09 -0.56
C VAL A 322 -3.41 6.49 0.85
N PRO A 323 -4.73 6.54 1.15
CA PRO A 323 -5.21 6.80 2.50
C PRO A 323 -4.60 5.82 3.51
N PHE A 324 -4.10 6.35 4.63
CA PHE A 324 -3.44 5.57 5.66
C PHE A 324 -3.96 5.96 7.06
N THR A 325 -4.44 5.00 7.84
CA THR A 325 -4.78 5.20 9.27
C THR A 325 -3.86 4.40 10.15
N TYR A 326 -3.26 5.05 11.13
CA TYR A 326 -2.51 4.37 12.18
C TYR A 326 -3.36 4.10 13.41
N CYS A 327 -3.31 2.86 13.87
CA CYS A 327 -4.14 2.33 14.96
C CYS A 327 -3.41 2.41 16.31
N TRP A 328 -2.80 3.57 16.60
CA TRP A 328 -2.15 3.86 17.89
C TRP A 328 -2.64 5.17 18.48
N SER A 329 -2.42 5.36 19.77
CA SER A 329 -2.81 6.58 20.47
C SER A 329 -1.93 7.78 20.08
N PRO A 330 -2.52 8.93 19.68
CA PRO A 330 -1.79 10.18 19.49
C PRO A 330 -1.17 10.72 20.79
N ALA A 331 -1.64 10.30 21.96
CA ALA A 331 -1.01 10.62 23.25
C ALA A 331 0.35 9.94 23.43
N LEU A 332 0.53 8.74 22.86
CA LEU A 332 1.82 8.04 22.86
C LEU A 332 2.71 8.52 21.72
N ILE A 333 2.18 8.53 20.49
CA ILE A 333 2.93 8.89 19.28
C ILE A 333 2.12 9.94 18.52
N PRO A 334 2.46 11.23 18.62
CA PRO A 334 1.72 12.28 17.93
C PRO A 334 1.93 12.24 16.42
N LYS A 335 1.01 12.84 15.67
CA LYS A 335 1.09 12.95 14.20
C LYS A 335 2.34 13.74 13.80
N PRO A 336 3.28 13.15 13.06
CA PRO A 336 4.38 13.90 12.45
C PRO A 336 3.88 15.05 11.59
N SER A 337 4.54 16.21 11.72
CA SER A 337 4.18 17.43 10.98
C SER A 337 4.39 17.34 9.46
N ASP A 338 5.14 16.35 9.00
CA ASP A 338 5.45 16.09 7.59
C ASP A 338 4.46 15.11 6.92
N TRP A 339 3.47 14.62 7.65
CA TRP A 339 2.37 13.81 7.10
C TRP A 339 1.22 14.67 6.57
N GLY A 340 0.73 14.32 5.38
CA GLY A 340 -0.43 14.97 4.77
C GLY A 340 -1.77 14.50 5.35
N HIS A 341 -2.88 15.15 4.93
CA HIS A 341 -4.24 14.84 5.41
C HIS A 341 -4.72 13.42 5.12
N HIS A 342 -4.15 12.74 4.12
CA HIS A 342 -4.46 11.35 3.78
C HIS A 342 -3.85 10.34 4.76
N ILE A 343 -3.01 10.79 5.70
CA ILE A 343 -2.42 9.97 6.77
C ILE A 343 -2.96 10.49 8.10
N HIS A 344 -3.57 9.61 8.88
CA HIS A 344 -4.21 9.97 10.16
C HIS A 344 -3.84 8.98 11.27
N ILE A 345 -3.93 9.41 12.53
CA ILE A 345 -3.72 8.56 13.71
C ILE A 345 -5.04 8.53 14.47
N ALA A 346 -5.71 7.39 14.47
CA ALA A 346 -7.08 7.29 14.96
C ALA A 346 -7.18 7.03 16.47
N GLY A 347 -6.14 6.46 17.09
CA GLY A 347 -6.23 5.83 18.40
C GLY A 347 -6.16 4.30 18.31
N PHE A 348 -5.98 3.64 19.45
CA PHE A 348 -5.97 2.17 19.51
C PHE A 348 -7.35 1.58 19.23
N PHE A 349 -7.38 0.44 18.52
CA PHE A 349 -8.62 -0.28 18.25
C PHE A 349 -8.83 -1.38 19.28
N PHE A 350 -9.46 -1.03 20.40
CA PHE A 350 -9.79 -1.99 21.44
C PHE A 350 -11.05 -2.78 21.12
N LEU A 351 -11.00 -4.08 21.41
CA LEU A 351 -12.15 -4.98 21.41
C LEU A 351 -12.43 -5.35 22.87
N PRO A 352 -13.63 -5.07 23.42
CA PRO A 352 -13.95 -5.40 24.81
C PRO A 352 -14.15 -6.91 24.95
N LEU A 353 -13.14 -7.60 25.47
CA LEU A 353 -13.14 -9.05 25.67
C LEU A 353 -13.50 -9.42 27.11
N ALA A 354 -13.33 -8.49 28.05
CA ALA A 354 -13.61 -8.70 29.47
C ALA A 354 -15.09 -9.01 29.77
N SER A 355 -16.03 -8.52 28.97
CA SER A 355 -17.48 -8.61 29.27
C SER A 355 -18.03 -10.04 29.28
N THR A 356 -17.38 -10.98 28.60
CA THR A 356 -17.79 -12.38 28.50
C THR A 356 -16.81 -13.32 29.20
N PHE A 357 -15.84 -12.78 29.94
CA PHE A 357 -14.79 -13.58 30.58
C PHE A 357 -15.15 -13.92 32.02
N THR A 358 -15.07 -15.22 32.34
CA THR A 358 -15.19 -15.72 33.71
C THR A 358 -13.80 -16.11 34.22
N PRO A 359 -13.27 -15.41 35.25
CA PRO A 359 -11.95 -15.72 35.79
C PRO A 359 -11.93 -17.05 36.56
N ASP A 360 -10.79 -17.74 36.51
CA ASP A 360 -10.54 -18.92 37.35
C ASP A 360 -10.56 -18.52 38.84
N PRO A 361 -11.32 -19.20 39.71
CA PRO A 361 -11.33 -18.94 41.14
C PRO A 361 -9.93 -18.92 41.78
N LYS A 362 -9.00 -19.77 41.32
CA LYS A 362 -7.63 -19.80 41.84
C LYS A 362 -6.83 -18.54 41.49
N LEU A 363 -7.11 -17.94 40.33
CA LEU A 363 -6.50 -16.68 39.92
C LEU A 363 -7.02 -15.55 40.81
N LEU A 364 -8.32 -15.53 41.12
CA LEU A 364 -8.90 -14.54 42.02
C LEU A 364 -8.30 -14.65 43.42
N GLU A 365 -8.21 -15.85 43.97
CA GLU A 365 -7.59 -16.11 45.28
C GLU A 365 -6.14 -15.59 45.31
N PHE A 366 -5.35 -15.86 44.26
CA PHE A 366 -4.00 -15.33 44.16
C PHE A 366 -3.97 -13.80 44.08
N LEU A 367 -4.86 -13.17 43.31
CA LEU A 367 -4.92 -11.71 43.20
C LEU A 367 -5.24 -11.07 44.57
N GLU A 368 -6.20 -11.63 45.30
CA GLU A 368 -6.68 -11.14 46.61
C GLU A 368 -5.69 -11.39 47.76
N ALA A 369 -4.83 -12.41 47.65
CA ALA A 369 -3.91 -12.80 48.72
C ALA A 369 -2.78 -11.79 49.05
N GLY A 370 -2.71 -10.63 48.39
CA GLY A 370 -1.65 -9.65 48.68
C GLY A 370 -1.57 -8.45 47.72
N PRO A 371 -0.41 -7.76 47.66
CA PRO A 371 -0.21 -6.58 46.81
C PRO A 371 -0.26 -6.88 45.30
N PRO A 372 -0.72 -5.96 44.43
CA PRO A 372 -0.88 -6.22 42.99
C PRO A 372 0.39 -6.80 42.32
N PRO A 373 0.31 -7.99 41.70
CA PRO A 373 1.48 -8.63 41.09
C PRO A 373 1.95 -7.90 39.82
N VAL A 374 3.14 -8.25 39.34
CA VAL A 374 3.64 -7.85 38.01
C VAL A 374 3.26 -8.93 37.00
N TYR A 375 2.69 -8.52 35.86
CA TYR A 375 2.46 -9.44 34.74
C TYR A 375 3.75 -9.61 33.92
N ILE A 376 4.09 -10.85 33.55
CA ILE A 376 5.21 -11.18 32.67
C ILE A 376 4.73 -12.15 31.59
N GLY A 377 4.78 -11.73 30.33
CA GLY A 377 4.35 -12.57 29.20
C GLY A 377 4.95 -12.13 27.88
N PHE A 378 5.68 -13.03 27.22
CA PHE A 378 6.35 -12.75 25.94
C PHE A 378 5.53 -13.17 24.71
N GLY A 379 4.27 -13.56 24.89
CA GLY A 379 3.40 -13.97 23.79
C GLY A 379 3.85 -15.30 23.16
N SER A 380 3.62 -15.45 21.85
CA SER A 380 3.91 -16.68 21.10
C SER A 380 5.36 -16.79 20.62
N ILE A 381 6.33 -16.28 21.39
CA ILE A 381 7.74 -16.32 21.00
C ILE A 381 8.33 -17.68 21.35
N VAL A 382 8.99 -18.30 20.36
CA VAL A 382 9.77 -19.52 20.54
C VAL A 382 11.11 -19.14 21.18
N VAL A 383 11.35 -19.62 22.39
CA VAL A 383 12.61 -19.41 23.12
C VAL A 383 13.39 -20.72 23.08
N GLU A 384 14.71 -20.66 22.85
CA GLU A 384 15.55 -21.85 22.74
C GLU A 384 15.56 -22.70 24.02
N ASN A 385 15.54 -22.05 25.19
CA ASN A 385 15.49 -22.71 26.50
C ASN A 385 14.42 -22.05 27.40
N PRO A 386 13.16 -22.50 27.32
CA PRO A 386 12.04 -21.95 28.10
C PRO A 386 12.22 -22.11 29.63
N ASP A 387 12.84 -23.20 30.07
CA ASP A 387 13.02 -23.47 31.50
C ASP A 387 14.03 -22.52 32.13
N SER A 388 15.17 -22.29 31.46
CA SER A 388 16.16 -21.32 31.91
C SER A 388 15.59 -19.90 31.99
N MET A 389 14.75 -19.52 31.03
CA MET A 389 14.05 -18.24 31.05
C MET A 389 13.06 -18.15 32.21
N THR A 390 12.33 -19.24 32.50
CA THR A 390 11.39 -19.34 33.62
C THR A 390 12.10 -19.18 34.96
N GLU A 391 13.22 -19.89 35.17
CA GLU A 391 14.03 -19.74 36.38
C GLU A 391 14.62 -18.33 36.55
N MET A 392 15.05 -17.70 35.46
CA MET A 392 15.54 -16.32 35.47
C MET A 392 14.43 -15.37 35.93
N ILE A 393 13.20 -15.56 35.45
CA ILE A 393 12.03 -14.78 35.90
C ILE A 393 11.78 -15.00 37.39
N PHE A 394 11.82 -16.24 37.89
CA PHE A 394 11.64 -16.52 39.32
C PHE A 394 12.70 -15.84 40.18
N LYS A 395 13.96 -15.83 39.73
CA LYS A 395 15.06 -15.14 40.41
C LYS A 395 14.85 -13.62 40.40
N ALA A 396 14.42 -13.04 39.28
CA ALA A 396 14.15 -11.61 39.14
C ALA A 396 13.00 -11.14 40.06
N THR A 397 11.89 -11.86 40.09
CA THR A 397 10.72 -11.50 40.91
C THR A 397 11.02 -11.60 42.39
N LYS A 398 11.77 -12.62 42.80
CA LYS A 398 12.29 -12.75 44.16
C LYS A 398 13.22 -11.60 44.53
N LYS A 399 14.15 -11.22 43.64
CA LYS A 399 15.09 -10.11 43.88
C LYS A 399 14.37 -8.76 43.98
N ALA A 400 13.36 -8.54 43.14
CA ALA A 400 12.53 -7.34 43.19
C ALA A 400 11.54 -7.33 44.38
N GLY A 401 11.35 -8.46 45.07
CA GLY A 401 10.42 -8.56 46.21
C GLY A 401 8.95 -8.47 45.79
N VAL A 402 8.60 -8.90 44.58
CA VAL A 402 7.24 -8.77 44.02
C VAL A 402 6.56 -10.12 43.82
N ARG A 403 5.23 -10.10 43.81
CA ARG A 403 4.42 -11.20 43.27
C ARG A 403 4.35 -11.09 41.75
N ALA A 404 4.22 -12.20 41.05
CA ALA A 404 4.17 -12.20 39.59
C ALA A 404 3.12 -13.14 39.00
N LEU A 405 2.54 -12.72 37.88
CA LEU A 405 1.72 -13.55 36.99
C LEU A 405 2.57 -13.85 35.76
N VAL A 406 2.92 -15.12 35.54
CA VAL A 406 3.76 -15.53 34.40
C VAL A 406 2.90 -16.26 33.39
N SER A 407 2.69 -15.65 32.23
CA SER A 407 1.93 -16.27 31.15
C SER A 407 2.75 -17.38 30.48
N LYS A 408 2.20 -18.61 30.45
CA LYS A 408 2.87 -19.76 29.85
C LYS A 408 3.14 -19.58 28.35
N GLY A 409 2.24 -18.90 27.64
CA GLY A 409 2.32 -18.65 26.19
C GLY A 409 2.39 -19.93 25.33
N TRP A 410 2.70 -19.77 24.04
CA TRP A 410 3.04 -20.91 23.15
C TRP A 410 4.49 -21.39 23.34
N GLY A 411 5.34 -20.57 23.96
CA GLY A 411 6.76 -20.87 24.17
C GLY A 411 7.04 -21.84 25.31
N GLY A 412 6.02 -22.37 25.99
CA GLY A 412 6.17 -23.42 27.01
C GLY A 412 6.83 -22.96 28.31
N LEU A 413 6.62 -21.72 28.74
CA LEU A 413 7.16 -21.25 30.02
C LEU A 413 6.50 -22.00 31.19
N GLY A 414 7.31 -22.53 32.10
CA GLY A 414 6.87 -23.35 33.24
C GLY A 414 6.50 -24.78 32.85
N GLY A 415 7.50 -25.54 32.37
CA GLY A 415 7.40 -27.00 32.19
C GLY A 415 6.94 -27.71 33.47
N ASP A 416 6.29 -28.87 33.30
CA ASP A 416 5.59 -29.59 34.38
C ASP A 416 6.50 -30.05 35.54
N GLU A 417 7.83 -30.04 35.34
CA GLU A 417 8.84 -30.43 36.32
C GLU A 417 9.41 -29.26 37.16
N LEU A 418 9.09 -28.00 36.85
CA LEU A 418 9.62 -26.84 37.56
C LEU A 418 8.83 -26.52 38.84
N ASN A 419 9.53 -26.40 39.96
CA ASN A 419 8.92 -26.00 41.23
C ASN A 419 8.59 -24.50 41.23
N VAL A 420 7.30 -24.17 41.09
CA VAL A 420 6.80 -22.80 41.02
C VAL A 420 6.83 -22.15 42.42
N PRO A 421 7.51 -21.02 42.62
CA PRO A 421 7.52 -20.30 43.89
C PRO A 421 6.12 -19.79 44.31
N GLU A 422 5.84 -19.73 45.61
CA GLU A 422 4.54 -19.25 46.14
C GLU A 422 4.17 -17.82 45.70
N ASN A 423 5.17 -16.97 45.43
CA ASN A 423 4.94 -15.60 44.95
C ASN A 423 4.64 -15.52 43.44
N VAL A 424 4.58 -16.64 42.73
CA VAL A 424 4.37 -16.71 41.28
C VAL A 424 3.15 -17.55 40.95
N TYR A 425 2.28 -17.02 40.10
CA TYR A 425 1.16 -17.76 39.54
C TYR A 425 1.37 -17.96 38.03
N MET A 426 1.32 -19.21 37.58
CA MET A 426 1.44 -19.55 36.16
C MET A 426 0.09 -19.37 35.46
N LEU A 427 0.00 -18.38 34.59
CA LEU A 427 -1.22 -17.94 33.95
C LEU A 427 -1.45 -18.63 32.61
N GLY A 428 -2.69 -19.09 32.37
CA GLY A 428 -3.18 -19.46 31.05
C GLY A 428 -3.53 -18.23 30.19
N ASN A 429 -4.42 -18.43 29.21
CA ASN A 429 -4.92 -17.33 28.38
C ASN A 429 -5.99 -16.53 29.14
N VAL A 430 -5.71 -15.26 29.41
CA VAL A 430 -6.65 -14.33 30.07
C VAL A 430 -6.72 -13.03 29.26
N PRO A 431 -7.90 -12.44 29.05
CA PRO A 431 -8.04 -11.15 28.39
C PRO A 431 -7.26 -10.05 29.14
N HIS A 432 -6.39 -9.33 28.42
CA HIS A 432 -5.53 -8.30 29.03
C HIS A 432 -6.31 -7.07 29.49
N ASP A 433 -7.43 -6.74 28.83
CA ASP A 433 -8.32 -5.64 29.23
C ASP A 433 -8.96 -5.87 30.60
N TRP A 434 -9.16 -7.13 30.99
CA TRP A 434 -9.53 -7.52 32.34
C TRP A 434 -8.31 -7.58 33.27
N LEU A 435 -7.28 -8.35 32.89
CA LEU A 435 -6.18 -8.69 33.78
C LEU A 435 -5.34 -7.48 34.20
N PHE A 436 -5.04 -6.57 33.27
CA PHE A 436 -4.10 -5.48 33.52
C PHE A 436 -4.63 -4.42 34.49
N GLN A 437 -5.91 -4.50 34.86
CA GLN A 437 -6.48 -3.68 35.92
C GLN A 437 -5.99 -4.10 37.32
N TYR A 438 -5.55 -5.36 37.46
CA TYR A 438 -5.17 -5.97 38.74
C TYR A 438 -3.65 -6.07 38.96
N VAL A 439 -2.84 -5.51 38.06
CA VAL A 439 -1.37 -5.61 38.12
C VAL A 439 -0.71 -4.25 38.39
N SER A 440 0.51 -4.28 38.91
CA SER A 440 1.32 -3.08 39.17
C SER A 440 2.17 -2.66 37.97
N ALA A 441 2.63 -3.60 37.16
CA ALA A 441 3.38 -3.36 35.93
C ALA A 441 3.20 -4.52 34.94
N VAL A 442 3.53 -4.28 33.68
CA VAL A 442 3.43 -5.25 32.58
C VAL A 442 4.79 -5.43 31.93
N CYS A 443 5.33 -6.65 31.90
CA CYS A 443 6.53 -7.00 31.15
C CYS A 443 6.14 -7.88 29.96
N HIS A 444 6.52 -7.47 28.76
CA HIS A 444 6.20 -8.22 27.55
C HIS A 444 7.21 -7.96 26.43
N HIS A 445 6.99 -8.64 25.30
CA HIS A 445 7.91 -8.62 24.18
C HIS A 445 7.90 -7.33 23.33
N GLY A 446 7.01 -6.38 23.59
CA GLY A 446 6.88 -5.17 22.77
C GLY A 446 5.91 -5.25 21.58
N GLY A 447 5.07 -6.28 21.45
CA GLY A 447 4.04 -6.30 20.41
C GLY A 447 3.03 -5.16 20.56
N ALA A 448 2.59 -4.57 19.44
CA ALA A 448 1.72 -3.39 19.42
C ALA A 448 0.45 -3.54 20.31
N GLY A 449 -0.26 -4.67 20.20
CA GLY A 449 -1.48 -4.91 20.97
C GLY A 449 -1.27 -5.02 22.48
N THR A 450 -0.20 -5.69 22.92
CA THR A 450 0.12 -5.80 24.35
C THR A 450 0.63 -4.47 24.90
N THR A 451 1.44 -3.74 24.11
CA THR A 451 1.87 -2.37 24.44
C THR A 451 0.66 -1.48 24.69
N ALA A 452 -0.30 -1.49 23.75
CA ALA A 452 -1.54 -0.74 23.82
C ALA A 452 -2.35 -1.07 25.07
N ALA A 453 -2.53 -2.37 25.38
CA ALA A 453 -3.25 -2.81 26.56
C ALA A 453 -2.58 -2.34 27.86
N GLY A 454 -1.24 -2.45 27.97
CA GLY A 454 -0.50 -2.04 29.16
C GLY A 454 -0.68 -0.55 29.48
N ILE A 455 -0.43 0.31 28.50
CA ILE A 455 -0.56 1.76 28.68
C ILE A 455 -2.02 2.21 28.83
N ALA A 456 -2.98 1.58 28.14
CA ALA A 456 -4.39 1.93 28.29
C ALA A 456 -4.94 1.57 29.67
N SER A 457 -4.40 0.54 30.32
CA SER A 457 -4.68 0.21 31.72
C SER A 457 -3.91 1.09 32.72
N GLY A 458 -3.10 2.03 32.25
CA GLY A 458 -2.27 2.91 33.07
C GLY A 458 -1.18 2.16 33.83
N ARG A 459 -0.68 1.05 33.27
CA ARG A 459 0.38 0.25 33.86
C ARG A 459 1.71 0.59 33.22
N PRO A 460 2.76 0.89 34.01
CA PRO A 460 4.11 0.97 33.49
C PRO A 460 4.51 -0.32 32.78
N THR A 461 5.18 -0.16 31.64
CA THR A 461 5.38 -1.24 30.68
C THR A 461 6.87 -1.49 30.42
N ILE A 462 7.35 -2.70 30.71
CA ILE A 462 8.70 -3.18 30.42
C ILE A 462 8.66 -3.91 29.08
N VAL A 463 9.53 -3.51 28.16
CA VAL A 463 9.61 -4.12 26.82
C VAL A 463 10.92 -4.88 26.65
N VAL A 464 10.81 -6.17 26.33
CA VAL A 464 11.92 -7.07 26.02
C VAL A 464 11.83 -7.46 24.53
N PRO A 465 12.45 -6.70 23.61
CA PRO A 465 12.29 -6.98 22.19
C PRO A 465 13.10 -8.19 21.73
N PHE A 466 12.49 -8.93 20.81
CA PHE A 466 13.05 -10.07 20.10
C PHE A 466 13.32 -9.75 18.62
N PHE A 467 12.33 -9.17 17.92
CA PHE A 467 12.44 -8.84 16.49
C PHE A 467 11.38 -7.79 16.06
N GLY A 468 11.45 -7.35 14.80
CA GLY A 468 10.39 -6.57 14.17
C GLY A 468 10.22 -5.17 14.75
N ASP A 469 8.98 -4.81 15.08
CA ASP A 469 8.57 -3.49 15.58
C ASP A 469 8.72 -3.32 17.09
N GLN A 470 9.06 -4.40 17.80
CA GLN A 470 9.15 -4.43 19.26
C GLN A 470 10.16 -3.42 19.85
N PRO A 471 11.37 -3.23 19.27
CA PRO A 471 12.29 -2.19 19.75
C PRO A 471 11.72 -0.78 19.60
N PHE A 472 10.95 -0.53 18.55
CA PHE A 472 10.30 0.77 18.32
C PHE A 472 9.29 1.06 19.43
N TRP A 473 8.41 0.12 19.76
CA TRP A 473 7.45 0.28 20.85
C TRP A 473 8.12 0.50 22.19
N GLY A 474 9.13 -0.31 22.54
CA GLY A 474 9.89 -0.12 23.76
C GLY A 474 10.52 1.28 23.86
N SER A 475 11.06 1.78 22.74
CA SER A 475 11.62 3.12 22.66
C SER A 475 10.55 4.21 22.84
N MET A 476 9.35 4.03 22.28
CA MET A 476 8.26 5.00 22.44
C MET A 476 7.74 5.04 23.88
N ILE A 477 7.58 3.87 24.53
CA ILE A 477 7.21 3.77 25.94
C ILE A 477 8.23 4.45 26.85
N HIS A 478 9.52 4.18 26.62
CA HIS A 478 10.59 4.79 27.39
C HIS A 478 10.59 6.32 27.24
N ARG A 479 10.48 6.83 26.00
CA ARG A 479 10.41 8.27 25.70
C ARG A 479 9.22 8.96 26.35
N ALA A 480 8.10 8.24 26.51
CA ALA A 480 6.92 8.75 27.21
C ALA A 480 7.06 8.72 28.76
N GLY A 481 8.14 8.13 29.29
CA GLY A 481 8.32 7.92 30.73
C GLY A 481 7.39 6.86 31.32
N ALA A 482 6.67 6.10 30.48
CA ALA A 482 5.73 5.06 30.89
C ALA A 482 6.41 3.69 31.10
N GLY A 483 7.73 3.62 30.99
CA GLY A 483 8.52 2.40 31.20
C GLY A 483 10.03 2.64 31.13
N PRO A 484 10.83 1.63 31.49
CA PRO A 484 12.29 1.69 31.39
C PRO A 484 12.75 1.59 29.94
N GLU A 485 14.05 1.79 29.71
CA GLU A 485 14.69 1.51 28.42
C GLU A 485 14.47 0.04 28.03
N PRO A 486 14.14 -0.27 26.77
CA PRO A 486 13.90 -1.64 26.34
C PRO A 486 15.13 -2.52 26.53
N ILE A 487 14.93 -3.76 26.98
CA ILE A 487 16.01 -4.71 27.26
C ILE A 487 16.04 -5.76 26.15
N PRO A 488 16.97 -5.72 25.19
CA PRO A 488 17.07 -6.75 24.16
C PRO A 488 17.12 -8.15 24.79
N HIS A 489 16.37 -9.12 24.26
CA HIS A 489 16.24 -10.44 24.90
C HIS A 489 17.59 -11.12 25.20
N LYS A 490 18.59 -10.94 24.32
CA LYS A 490 19.95 -11.49 24.50
C LYS A 490 20.71 -10.90 25.69
N GLN A 491 20.28 -9.74 26.14
CA GLN A 491 20.85 -9.03 27.28
C GLN A 491 20.02 -9.19 28.55
N LEU A 492 18.87 -9.89 28.49
CA LEU A 492 17.97 -10.07 29.61
C LEU A 492 18.63 -10.93 30.68
N SER A 493 18.63 -10.44 31.91
CA SER A 493 19.12 -11.15 33.09
C SER A 493 18.19 -10.91 34.27
N ALA A 494 18.31 -11.73 35.32
CA ALA A 494 17.51 -11.56 36.52
C ALA A 494 17.72 -10.18 37.17
N ASP A 495 18.95 -9.67 37.12
CA ASP A 495 19.30 -8.35 37.65
C ASP A 495 18.64 -7.22 36.85
N LYS A 496 18.79 -7.23 35.52
CA LYS A 496 18.19 -6.20 34.68
C LYS A 496 16.67 -6.21 34.72
N LEU A 497 16.06 -7.39 34.79
CA LEU A 497 14.61 -7.51 34.93
C LEU A 497 14.14 -7.00 36.30
N ALA A 498 14.86 -7.32 37.39
CA ALA A 498 14.54 -6.79 38.71
C ALA A 498 14.67 -5.26 38.77
N ASP A 499 15.73 -4.69 38.17
CA ASP A 499 15.94 -3.25 38.10
C ASP A 499 14.85 -2.55 37.28
N ALA A 500 14.43 -3.16 36.16
CA ALA A 500 13.32 -2.67 35.34
C ALA A 500 11.97 -2.72 36.09
N ILE A 501 11.72 -3.79 36.86
CA ILE A 501 10.56 -3.87 37.76
C ILE A 501 10.61 -2.73 38.78
N GLY A 502 11.76 -2.53 39.44
CA GLY A 502 11.95 -1.44 40.39
C GLY A 502 11.71 -0.06 39.76
N TYR A 503 12.15 0.16 38.53
CA TYR A 503 11.89 1.40 37.78
C TYR A 503 10.39 1.63 37.53
N CYS A 504 9.65 0.58 37.16
CA CYS A 504 8.20 0.64 36.94
C CYS A 504 7.42 0.93 38.22
N LEU A 505 7.92 0.56 39.39
CA LEU A 505 7.25 0.77 40.67
C LEU A 505 7.46 2.19 41.24
N LYS A 506 8.31 3.02 40.63
CA LYS A 506 8.46 4.42 41.02
C LYS A 506 7.17 5.21 40.80
N GLU A 507 6.88 6.14 41.69
CA GLU A 507 5.64 6.94 41.64
C GLU A 507 5.55 7.76 40.35
N GLU A 508 6.67 8.31 39.86
CA GLU A 508 6.69 9.12 38.65
C GLU A 508 6.34 8.29 37.40
N THR A 509 6.87 7.07 37.31
CA THR A 509 6.59 6.15 36.20
C THR A 509 5.12 5.71 36.22
N GLN A 510 4.59 5.36 37.40
CA GLN A 510 3.18 5.02 37.60
C GLN A 510 2.27 6.19 37.24
N ALA A 511 2.61 7.41 37.66
CA ALA A 511 1.85 8.60 37.34
C ALA A 511 1.88 8.92 35.83
N ALA A 512 3.02 8.75 35.16
CA ALA A 512 3.13 8.93 33.71
C ALA A 512 2.22 7.96 32.94
N ALA A 513 2.24 6.68 33.30
CA ALA A 513 1.38 5.67 32.69
C ALA A 513 -0.12 5.99 32.92
N LYS A 514 -0.49 6.40 34.14
CA LYS A 514 -1.88 6.79 34.47
C LYS A 514 -2.36 8.00 33.67
N ARG A 515 -1.55 9.07 33.56
CA ARG A 515 -1.91 10.25 32.76
C ARG A 515 -2.14 9.89 31.29
N MET A 516 -1.33 8.99 30.74
CA MET A 516 -1.51 8.52 29.37
C MET A 516 -2.79 7.71 29.22
N ALA A 517 -3.09 6.82 30.16
CA ALA A 517 -4.34 6.05 30.17
C ALA A 517 -5.58 6.95 30.21
N GLU A 518 -5.55 8.05 30.97
CA GLU A 518 -6.64 9.03 31.03
C GLU A 518 -6.90 9.71 29.68
N GLN A 519 -5.84 9.99 28.91
CA GLN A 519 -5.94 10.51 27.55
C GLN A 519 -6.49 9.44 26.59
N ILE A 520 -5.91 8.24 26.62
CA ILE A 520 -6.33 7.10 25.79
C ILE A 520 -7.80 6.74 26.01
N LYS A 521 -8.30 6.83 27.25
CA LYS A 521 -9.69 6.53 27.58
C LYS A 521 -10.70 7.44 26.87
N GLN A 522 -10.29 8.64 26.46
CA GLN A 522 -11.14 9.58 25.72
C GLN A 522 -11.13 9.32 24.21
N GLU A 523 -10.17 8.52 23.72
CA GLU A 523 -10.03 8.21 22.30
C GLU A 523 -11.08 7.17 21.86
N LYS A 524 -11.55 7.33 20.62
CA LYS A 524 -12.52 6.43 19.98
C LYS A 524 -11.91 5.82 18.73
N GLY A 525 -10.83 5.06 18.90
CA GLY A 525 -9.99 4.55 17.81
C GLY A 525 -10.78 3.94 16.63
N PRO A 526 -11.56 2.87 16.83
CA PRO A 526 -12.30 2.23 15.75
C PRO A 526 -13.29 3.18 15.04
N GLN A 527 -13.92 4.09 15.79
CA GLN A 527 -14.85 5.07 15.25
C GLN A 527 -14.12 6.10 14.38
N VAL A 528 -13.07 6.74 14.91
CA VAL A 528 -12.25 7.71 14.16
C VAL A 528 -11.61 7.04 12.94
N GLY A 529 -11.19 5.77 13.06
CA GLY A 529 -10.66 4.99 11.95
C GLY A 529 -11.69 4.76 10.84
N SER A 530 -12.94 4.44 11.21
CA SER A 530 -14.07 4.33 10.28
C SER A 530 -14.38 5.68 9.62
N GLU A 531 -14.43 6.75 10.41
CA GLU A 531 -14.74 8.10 9.94
C GLU A 531 -13.68 8.60 8.93
N HIS A 532 -12.41 8.36 9.20
CA HIS A 532 -11.33 8.63 8.26
C HIS A 532 -11.42 7.76 7.00
N PHE A 533 -11.79 6.47 7.13
CA PHE A 533 -12.03 5.61 5.97
C PHE A 533 -13.08 6.20 5.05
N HIS A 534 -14.23 6.58 5.58
CA HIS A 534 -15.29 7.16 4.76
C HIS A 534 -14.94 8.53 4.20
N ALA A 535 -14.21 9.37 4.94
CA ALA A 535 -13.73 10.67 4.47
C ALA A 535 -12.84 10.57 3.22
N MET A 536 -12.19 9.42 3.02
CA MET A 536 -11.28 9.17 1.90
C MET A 536 -11.95 8.45 0.72
N LEU A 537 -13.25 8.15 0.81
CA LEU A 537 -14.01 7.51 -0.26
C LEU A 537 -14.44 8.51 -1.34
N PRO A 538 -14.41 8.12 -2.63
CA PRO A 538 -14.97 8.91 -3.72
C PRO A 538 -16.50 8.76 -3.78
N VAL A 539 -17.22 9.20 -2.73
CA VAL A 539 -18.66 8.96 -2.51
C VAL A 539 -19.50 9.27 -3.75
N GLU A 540 -19.28 10.41 -4.41
CA GLU A 540 -20.01 10.79 -5.64
C GLU A 540 -19.95 9.75 -6.77
N ARG A 541 -18.83 9.01 -6.88
CA ARG A 541 -18.65 7.95 -7.88
C ARG A 541 -19.18 6.60 -7.41
N MET A 542 -19.43 6.46 -6.11
CA MET A 542 -19.95 5.26 -5.47
C MET A 542 -21.46 5.31 -5.28
N THR A 543 -22.11 6.48 -5.38
CA THR A 543 -23.56 6.60 -5.20
C THR A 543 -24.33 6.24 -6.47
N CYS A 544 -25.38 5.43 -6.33
CA CYS A 544 -26.30 5.13 -7.42
C CYS A 544 -27.23 6.33 -7.70
N ALA A 545 -27.39 6.67 -8.99
CA ALA A 545 -28.21 7.80 -9.42
C ALA A 545 -29.71 7.61 -9.14
N CYS A 546 -30.19 6.37 -9.17
CA CYS A 546 -31.61 6.04 -8.98
C CYS A 546 -31.94 5.53 -7.57
N ASP A 547 -30.93 5.31 -6.73
CA ASP A 547 -31.09 4.88 -5.33
C ASP A 547 -29.84 5.30 -4.52
N PRO A 548 -29.84 6.52 -3.93
CA PRO A 548 -28.65 7.07 -3.27
C PRO A 548 -28.10 6.24 -2.11
N LYS A 549 -28.92 5.36 -1.51
CA LYS A 549 -28.50 4.49 -0.39
C LYS A 549 -27.70 3.27 -0.87
N SER A 550 -27.74 2.98 -2.17
CA SER A 550 -27.08 1.84 -2.79
C SER A 550 -25.77 2.22 -3.48
N THR A 551 -24.76 1.35 -3.36
CA THR A 551 -23.50 1.52 -4.08
C THR A 551 -23.70 1.27 -5.58
N ALA A 552 -23.16 2.16 -6.40
CA ALA A 552 -23.14 2.04 -7.85
C ALA A 552 -22.09 1.04 -8.31
N VAL A 553 -22.55 -0.04 -8.92
CA VAL A 553 -21.73 -1.14 -9.44
C VAL A 553 -21.70 -1.16 -10.97
N TRP A 554 -22.64 -0.46 -11.61
CA TRP A 554 -22.73 -0.30 -13.06
C TRP A 554 -22.57 1.15 -13.48
N ARG A 555 -22.03 1.36 -14.67
CA ARG A 555 -22.07 2.63 -15.39
C ARG A 555 -22.73 2.39 -16.75
N VAL A 556 -23.67 3.27 -17.10
CA VAL A 556 -24.30 3.25 -18.41
C VAL A 556 -23.28 3.73 -19.46
N ARG A 557 -23.13 3.00 -20.56
CA ARG A 557 -22.18 3.34 -21.62
C ARG A 557 -22.53 4.70 -22.23
N HIS A 558 -21.50 5.46 -22.61
CA HIS A 558 -21.63 6.80 -23.21
C HIS A 558 -22.30 7.87 -22.33
N THR A 559 -22.55 7.60 -21.04
CA THR A 559 -23.02 8.58 -20.05
C THR A 559 -22.18 8.50 -18.77
N ASP A 560 -22.39 9.45 -17.85
CA ASP A 560 -21.85 9.41 -16.49
C ASP A 560 -22.86 8.90 -15.46
N ILE A 561 -23.98 8.30 -15.92
CA ILE A 561 -25.00 7.73 -15.05
C ILE A 561 -24.49 6.42 -14.47
N ARG A 562 -24.57 6.29 -13.14
CA ARG A 562 -24.12 5.12 -12.38
C ARG A 562 -25.30 4.49 -11.67
N LEU A 563 -25.38 3.17 -11.69
CA LEU A 563 -26.51 2.40 -11.20
C LEU A 563 -26.03 1.35 -10.19
N GLY A 564 -26.79 1.16 -9.11
CA GLY A 564 -26.65 0.03 -8.20
C GLY A 564 -27.21 -1.24 -8.81
N ALA A 565 -26.98 -2.38 -8.15
CA ALA A 565 -27.41 -3.69 -8.65
C ALA A 565 -28.93 -3.78 -8.82
N LEU A 566 -29.69 -3.37 -7.79
CA LEU A 566 -31.16 -3.34 -7.82
C LEU A 566 -31.69 -2.39 -8.90
N ALA A 567 -31.12 -1.18 -9.01
CA ALA A 567 -31.55 -0.20 -9.99
C ALA A 567 -31.33 -0.70 -11.43
N ALA A 568 -30.17 -1.31 -11.70
CA ALA A 568 -29.90 -1.91 -13.01
C ALA A 568 -30.87 -3.07 -13.31
N ALA A 569 -31.10 -3.98 -12.37
CA ALA A 569 -32.03 -5.10 -12.54
C ALA A 569 -33.47 -4.62 -12.80
N THR A 570 -33.94 -3.60 -12.07
CA THR A 570 -35.26 -2.99 -12.26
C THR A 570 -35.40 -2.38 -13.66
N LEU A 571 -34.41 -1.63 -14.12
CA LEU A 571 -34.45 -0.99 -15.44
C LEU A 571 -34.35 -2.01 -16.59
N LEU A 572 -33.64 -3.13 -16.39
CA LEU A 572 -33.61 -4.26 -17.32
C LEU A 572 -34.95 -4.99 -17.38
N GLU A 573 -35.57 -5.29 -16.23
CA GLU A 573 -36.90 -5.91 -16.13
C GLU A 573 -37.98 -5.06 -16.82
N ARG A 574 -37.87 -3.73 -16.72
CA ARG A 574 -38.78 -2.77 -17.37
C ARG A 574 -38.41 -2.43 -18.81
N GLU A 575 -37.39 -3.09 -19.38
CA GLU A 575 -36.90 -2.88 -20.75
C GLU A 575 -36.46 -1.43 -21.06
N LEU A 576 -36.10 -0.65 -20.04
CA LEU A 576 -35.66 0.74 -20.19
C LEU A 576 -34.18 0.86 -20.58
N ILE A 577 -33.40 -0.20 -20.34
CA ILE A 577 -32.00 -0.36 -20.75
C ILE A 577 -31.77 -1.81 -21.19
N ARG A 578 -30.68 -2.08 -21.92
CA ARG A 578 -30.25 -3.44 -22.28
C ARG A 578 -28.93 -3.77 -21.60
N THR A 579 -28.64 -5.05 -21.41
CA THR A 579 -27.39 -5.53 -20.78
C THR A 579 -26.14 -4.99 -21.46
N GLN A 580 -26.16 -4.85 -22.79
CA GLN A 580 -25.06 -4.28 -23.57
C GLN A 580 -24.80 -2.80 -23.28
N ASP A 581 -25.80 -2.07 -22.77
CA ASP A 581 -25.68 -0.66 -22.41
C ASP A 581 -24.96 -0.49 -21.05
N LEU A 582 -24.70 -1.59 -20.32
CA LEU A 582 -24.00 -1.59 -19.04
C LEU A 582 -22.51 -1.94 -19.18
N LYS A 583 -21.70 -1.34 -18.31
CA LYS A 583 -20.32 -1.75 -18.01
C LYS A 583 -20.07 -1.62 -16.50
N LEU A 584 -19.12 -2.38 -15.97
CA LEU A 584 -18.74 -2.29 -14.55
C LEU A 584 -18.31 -0.86 -14.20
N ASN A 585 -18.77 -0.36 -13.06
CA ASN A 585 -18.37 0.94 -12.52
C ASN A 585 -16.98 0.83 -11.88
N ARG A 586 -16.05 1.66 -12.34
CA ARG A 586 -14.71 1.79 -11.77
C ARG A 586 -14.65 3.11 -11.01
N THR A 587 -14.77 3.04 -9.69
CA THR A 587 -14.92 4.19 -8.79
C THR A 587 -13.60 4.92 -8.59
N ARG A 588 -12.49 4.18 -8.49
CA ARG A 588 -11.13 4.71 -8.34
C ARG A 588 -10.15 3.98 -9.27
N GLU A 589 -9.35 4.76 -10.00
CA GLU A 589 -8.28 4.23 -10.84
C GLU A 589 -6.93 4.47 -10.17
N TYR A 590 -6.05 3.48 -10.27
CA TYR A 590 -4.64 3.61 -9.90
C TYR A 590 -3.85 3.58 -11.20
N ASP A 591 -3.14 4.67 -11.46
CA ASP A 591 -2.32 4.81 -12.64
C ASP A 591 -0.87 4.44 -12.32
N LEU A 592 -0.49 3.22 -12.71
CA LEU A 592 0.86 2.70 -12.58
C LEU A 592 1.71 2.95 -13.84
N SER A 593 1.16 3.64 -14.86
CA SER A 593 1.80 3.81 -16.17
C SER A 593 2.95 4.83 -16.19
N ASN A 594 3.14 5.59 -15.11
CA ASN A 594 4.22 6.58 -14.98
C ASN A 594 5.62 5.99 -14.73
N GLN A 595 5.78 4.69 -14.95
CA GLN A 595 7.03 3.95 -14.80
C GLN A 595 7.53 3.47 -16.15
N PRO A 596 8.86 3.41 -16.36
CA PRO A 596 9.95 4.01 -15.59
C PRO A 596 10.07 5.51 -15.92
N TRP A 597 10.70 6.32 -15.06
CA TRP A 597 10.77 7.78 -15.23
C TRP A 597 11.82 8.26 -16.23
N ASP A 598 12.78 7.40 -16.60
CA ASP A 598 13.81 7.68 -17.60
C ASP A 598 14.29 6.38 -18.31
N PRO A 599 14.98 6.47 -19.46
CA PRO A 599 15.43 5.30 -20.22
C PRO A 599 16.42 4.41 -19.48
N VAL A 600 17.30 4.98 -18.65
CA VAL A 600 18.29 4.23 -17.88
C VAL A 600 17.59 3.45 -16.78
N SER A 601 16.68 4.06 -16.02
CA SER A 601 15.86 3.32 -15.06
C SER A 601 14.97 2.28 -15.73
N GLY A 602 14.52 2.51 -16.97
CA GLY A 602 13.80 1.51 -17.76
C GLY A 602 14.65 0.31 -18.17
N ALA A 603 15.86 0.54 -18.68
CA ALA A 603 16.81 -0.53 -18.97
C ALA A 603 17.23 -1.28 -17.69
N VAL A 604 17.61 -0.57 -16.63
CA VAL A 604 18.06 -1.15 -15.36
C VAL A 604 16.95 -1.96 -14.67
N THR A 605 15.71 -1.47 -14.65
CA THR A 605 14.55 -2.22 -14.15
C THR A 605 14.41 -3.56 -14.87
N SER A 606 14.46 -3.53 -16.22
CA SER A 606 14.29 -4.73 -17.04
C SER A 606 15.44 -5.74 -16.87
N LEU A 607 16.64 -5.27 -16.51
CA LEU A 607 17.81 -6.13 -16.25
C LEU A 607 17.78 -6.72 -14.82
N ILE A 608 17.45 -5.93 -13.80
CA ILE A 608 17.39 -6.37 -12.39
C ILE A 608 16.28 -7.41 -12.18
N GLY A 609 15.09 -7.21 -12.76
CA GLY A 609 13.98 -8.18 -12.66
C GLY A 609 14.31 -9.55 -13.28
N ASN A 610 15.25 -9.59 -14.22
CA ASN A 610 15.75 -10.82 -14.83
C ASN A 610 16.94 -11.43 -14.06
N LEU A 611 17.79 -10.61 -13.42
CA LEU A 611 18.90 -11.07 -12.58
C LEU A 611 18.43 -11.70 -11.25
N SER A 612 17.34 -11.21 -10.65
CA SER A 612 16.78 -11.77 -9.40
C SER A 612 16.27 -13.20 -9.57
N ASN A 613 15.80 -13.56 -10.77
CA ASN A 613 15.43 -14.93 -11.14
C ASN A 613 16.66 -15.83 -11.36
N PHE A 614 17.84 -15.23 -11.58
CA PHE A 614 19.10 -15.92 -11.81
C PHE A 614 19.88 -16.18 -10.51
N MET A 615 19.77 -15.30 -9.50
CA MET A 615 20.51 -15.44 -8.23
C MET A 615 19.87 -16.41 -7.23
N VAL A 616 18.57 -16.70 -7.32
CA VAL A 616 17.90 -17.71 -6.47
C VAL A 616 18.01 -19.13 -7.06
N GLY A 617 18.57 -19.26 -8.28
CA GLY A 617 18.62 -20.49 -9.06
C GLY A 617 20.02 -20.98 -9.41
N THR A 618 20.99 -20.97 -8.49
CA THR A 618 22.27 -21.66 -8.74
C THR A 618 22.18 -23.16 -8.42
N ALA A 619 21.40 -23.90 -9.21
CA ALA A 619 21.53 -25.35 -9.28
C ALA A 619 21.21 -25.94 -10.67
N THR A 620 20.57 -25.23 -11.59
CA THR A 620 20.30 -25.77 -12.93
C THR A 620 20.36 -24.70 -14.01
N LEU A 621 21.57 -24.34 -14.42
CA LEU A 621 21.77 -23.78 -15.76
C LEU A 621 21.98 -24.94 -16.74
N PRO A 622 21.09 -25.16 -17.73
CA PRO A 622 21.38 -26.07 -18.83
C PRO A 622 22.59 -25.53 -19.61
N SER A 623 23.58 -26.40 -19.85
CA SER A 623 24.85 -26.05 -20.50
C SER A 623 24.71 -25.40 -21.89
N ASP A 624 23.52 -25.44 -22.47
CA ASP A 624 23.21 -24.96 -23.81
C ASP A 624 23.05 -23.44 -23.89
N MET A 625 22.65 -22.77 -22.81
CA MET A 625 22.57 -21.29 -22.77
C MET A 625 23.95 -20.63 -22.79
N VAL A 626 24.94 -21.27 -22.14
CA VAL A 626 26.35 -20.82 -22.15
C VAL A 626 26.98 -21.02 -23.54
N LYS A 627 26.59 -22.08 -24.27
CA LYS A 627 27.04 -22.33 -25.64
C LYS A 627 26.47 -21.32 -26.65
N ALA A 628 25.21 -20.93 -26.49
CA ALA A 628 24.57 -19.92 -27.35
C ALA A 628 25.27 -18.55 -27.28
N PHE A 629 25.74 -18.14 -26.10
CA PHE A 629 26.50 -16.89 -25.92
C PHE A 629 27.94 -16.99 -26.43
N LYS A 630 28.59 -18.16 -26.34
CA LYS A 630 29.95 -18.37 -26.88
C LYS A 630 29.99 -18.43 -28.41
N SER A 631 28.91 -18.85 -29.07
CA SER A 631 28.82 -18.97 -30.53
C SER A 631 28.92 -17.62 -31.27
N ARG A 632 28.62 -16.50 -30.59
CA ARG A 632 28.61 -15.16 -31.22
C ARG A 632 30.01 -14.54 -31.43
N LYS A 633 31.09 -15.21 -31.00
CA LYS A 633 32.47 -14.68 -31.09
C LYS A 633 33.26 -15.14 -32.33
N ASN A 634 32.74 -16.07 -33.13
CA ASN A 634 33.44 -16.64 -34.29
C ASN A 634 32.73 -16.36 -35.62
N ILE A 635 32.47 -15.09 -35.94
CA ILE A 635 32.14 -14.69 -37.31
C ILE A 635 33.06 -13.55 -37.71
N SER A 636 34.19 -13.90 -38.33
CA SER A 636 34.96 -13.00 -39.19
C SER A 636 34.97 -13.51 -40.62
N THR A 637 34.60 -12.62 -41.55
CA THR A 637 35.03 -12.49 -42.96
C THR A 637 34.68 -13.59 -43.98
N GLY A 638 33.78 -13.25 -44.91
CA GLY A 638 33.64 -13.88 -46.24
C GLY A 638 32.37 -13.41 -46.99
N PRO A 639 32.40 -13.04 -48.29
CA PRO A 639 31.32 -12.27 -48.93
C PRO A 639 30.19 -13.12 -49.56
N SER A 640 28.97 -12.57 -49.43
CA SER A 640 27.69 -12.70 -50.16
C SER A 640 27.47 -13.73 -51.29
N LYS A 641 26.25 -14.33 -51.31
CA LYS A 641 25.32 -14.36 -52.46
C LYS A 641 23.84 -14.27 -52.00
N PRO A 642 22.94 -13.55 -52.72
CA PRO A 642 21.51 -13.48 -52.42
C PRO A 642 20.64 -14.39 -53.32
N GLY A 643 19.50 -14.84 -52.80
CA GLY A 643 18.47 -15.67 -53.48
C GLY A 643 18.18 -16.92 -52.65
N ASP A 644 16.97 -17.27 -52.22
CA ASP A 644 15.64 -16.91 -52.65
C ASP A 644 14.70 -16.90 -51.44
N ALA A 645 13.87 -15.86 -51.35
CA ALA A 645 12.65 -15.89 -50.56
C ALA A 645 11.47 -15.71 -51.53
N ILE A 646 10.34 -16.33 -51.18
CA ILE A 646 8.98 -16.19 -51.71
C ILE A 646 8.51 -17.38 -52.57
N SER A 647 7.68 -18.22 -51.94
CA SER A 647 6.44 -18.86 -52.41
C SER A 647 6.27 -20.18 -51.63
N ARG A 648 5.12 -20.61 -51.12
CA ARG A 648 3.72 -20.40 -51.51
C ARG A 648 2.84 -20.47 -50.26
N ALA A 649 1.84 -19.60 -50.19
CA ALA A 649 0.58 -19.90 -49.53
C ALA A 649 -0.35 -20.56 -50.57
N SER A 650 -1.14 -21.56 -50.15
CA SER A 650 -2.60 -21.62 -50.32
C SER A 650 -3.16 -23.04 -50.17
N THR A 651 -4.25 -23.10 -49.39
CA THR A 651 -5.46 -23.94 -49.51
C THR A 651 -5.35 -25.46 -49.59
N ASP A 652 -5.95 -26.16 -48.62
CA ASP A 652 -7.24 -26.82 -48.88
C ASP A 652 -8.01 -27.17 -47.59
N LEU A 653 -9.33 -27.20 -47.70
CA LEU A 653 -10.35 -27.37 -46.67
C LEU A 653 -11.26 -28.52 -47.12
N SER A 654 -11.22 -29.67 -46.44
CA SER A 654 -12.39 -30.55 -46.33
C SER A 654 -12.18 -31.71 -45.35
N ASP A 655 -13.20 -31.91 -44.52
CA ASP A 655 -13.85 -33.18 -44.19
C ASP A 655 -13.95 -33.64 -42.72
N THR A 656 -15.05 -34.35 -42.47
CA THR A 656 -15.90 -34.33 -41.28
C THR A 656 -15.68 -35.44 -40.21
N ARG A 657 -15.88 -35.06 -38.93
CA ARG A 657 -16.42 -35.80 -37.73
C ARG A 657 -15.73 -37.08 -37.13
N PRO A 658 -15.96 -37.38 -35.82
CA PRO A 658 -15.11 -38.23 -34.93
C PRO A 658 -15.85 -39.49 -34.38
N PRO A 659 -15.47 -40.18 -33.27
CA PRO A 659 -14.16 -40.61 -32.71
C PRO A 659 -14.08 -42.16 -32.51
N SER A 660 -12.90 -42.72 -32.24
CA SER A 660 -12.81 -44.05 -31.58
C SER A 660 -11.56 -44.20 -30.71
N TYR A 661 -11.73 -45.00 -29.66
CA TYR A 661 -10.92 -45.11 -28.45
C TYR A 661 -9.85 -46.21 -28.56
N MET A 662 -8.75 -46.00 -27.82
CA MET A 662 -7.74 -46.93 -27.25
C MET A 662 -7.13 -48.07 -28.09
N SER A 663 -5.79 -48.14 -28.11
CA SER A 663 -5.02 -49.27 -27.54
C SER A 663 -3.51 -49.25 -27.88
N VAL A 664 -2.70 -49.17 -26.82
CA VAL A 664 -1.47 -49.94 -26.50
C VAL A 664 -0.20 -49.88 -27.38
N HIS A 665 0.90 -49.78 -26.64
CA HIS A 665 2.34 -49.73 -26.96
C HIS A 665 2.86 -50.52 -28.17
N SER A 666 3.84 -49.90 -28.85
CA SER A 666 5.13 -50.57 -29.08
C SER A 666 6.29 -49.56 -28.98
N GLN A 667 7.31 -49.91 -28.21
CA GLN A 667 8.60 -49.26 -28.22
C GLN A 667 9.41 -49.80 -29.41
N SER A 668 9.95 -48.92 -30.25
CA SER A 668 11.22 -49.17 -30.93
C SER A 668 11.97 -47.85 -31.08
N GLY A 669 13.23 -47.84 -30.65
CA GLY A 669 14.06 -46.65 -30.58
C GLY A 669 14.74 -46.32 -31.91
N LYS A 670 14.94 -45.02 -32.17
CA LYS A 670 16.26 -44.34 -32.20
C LYS A 670 16.16 -43.01 -32.93
N SER A 671 16.91 -42.04 -32.40
CA SER A 671 17.25 -40.74 -32.97
C SER A 671 16.12 -39.69 -32.96
N GLY A 672 15.70 -39.31 -31.75
CA GLY A 672 14.98 -38.04 -31.55
C GLY A 672 15.91 -36.88 -31.86
N SER A 673 15.70 -36.24 -33.01
CA SER A 673 16.39 -35.01 -33.39
C SER A 673 16.25 -33.96 -32.28
N TYR A 674 17.39 -33.49 -31.76
CA TYR A 674 17.45 -32.35 -30.83
C TYR A 674 16.64 -31.13 -31.32
N ALA A 675 16.42 -30.99 -32.63
CA ALA A 675 15.60 -29.95 -33.21
C ALA A 675 14.09 -30.14 -32.95
N HIS A 676 13.60 -31.37 -32.82
CA HIS A 676 12.20 -31.64 -32.51
C HIS A 676 11.90 -31.35 -31.03
N ASP A 677 12.81 -31.69 -30.11
CA ASP A 677 12.64 -31.38 -28.68
C ASP A 677 12.81 -29.88 -28.40
N ALA A 678 13.78 -29.22 -29.04
CA ALA A 678 13.88 -27.76 -29.01
C ALA A 678 12.65 -27.08 -29.62
N ALA A 679 12.13 -27.57 -30.76
CA ALA A 679 10.91 -27.04 -31.38
C ALA A 679 9.65 -27.30 -30.55
N THR A 680 9.61 -28.39 -29.77
CA THR A 680 8.48 -28.72 -28.88
C THR A 680 8.50 -27.84 -27.62
N VAL A 681 9.70 -27.54 -27.08
CA VAL A 681 9.90 -26.56 -26.00
C VAL A 681 9.60 -25.13 -26.47
N ILE A 682 10.06 -24.76 -27.67
CA ILE A 682 9.75 -23.47 -28.33
C ILE A 682 8.25 -23.35 -28.63
N ARG A 683 7.57 -24.43 -29.06
CA ARG A 683 6.11 -24.41 -29.29
C ARG A 683 5.30 -24.31 -28.00
N LYS A 684 5.73 -24.95 -26.91
CA LYS A 684 4.95 -24.98 -25.66
C LYS A 684 5.02 -23.66 -24.91
N ASP A 685 6.14 -22.93 -24.96
CA ASP A 685 6.38 -21.76 -24.09
C ASP A 685 6.90 -20.51 -24.82
N TRP A 686 6.57 -20.32 -26.11
CA TRP A 686 6.96 -19.13 -26.88
C TRP A 686 6.54 -17.79 -26.22
N VAL A 687 5.45 -17.79 -25.46
CA VAL A 687 4.97 -16.64 -24.68
C VAL A 687 6.01 -16.20 -23.64
N HIS A 688 6.70 -17.15 -22.98
CA HIS A 688 7.76 -16.82 -22.02
C HIS A 688 9.04 -16.32 -22.70
N LEU A 689 9.32 -16.78 -23.92
CA LEU A 689 10.45 -16.29 -24.73
C LEU A 689 10.26 -14.83 -25.18
N LEU A 690 9.02 -14.39 -25.40
CA LEU A 690 8.73 -12.99 -25.71
C LEU A 690 8.79 -12.06 -24.50
N ARG A 691 8.74 -12.59 -23.27
CA ARG A 691 8.65 -11.78 -22.05
C ARG A 691 9.81 -10.80 -21.90
N ILE A 692 11.04 -11.30 -22.07
CA ILE A 692 12.27 -10.53 -21.83
C ILE A 692 12.45 -9.40 -22.86
N PRO A 693 12.39 -9.65 -24.19
CA PRO A 693 12.53 -8.57 -25.16
C PRO A 693 11.41 -7.52 -25.05
N ARG A 694 10.18 -7.96 -24.75
CA ARG A 694 9.02 -7.09 -24.51
C ARG A 694 9.27 -6.15 -23.34
N GLU A 695 9.64 -6.67 -22.17
CA GLU A 695 9.86 -5.86 -20.97
C GLU A 695 10.96 -4.82 -21.17
N LEU A 696 12.05 -5.19 -21.85
CA LEU A 696 13.14 -4.27 -22.18
C LEU A 696 12.66 -3.15 -23.11
N ILE A 697 12.02 -3.49 -24.23
CA ILE A 697 11.61 -2.51 -25.24
C ILE A 697 10.50 -1.59 -24.70
N LEU A 698 9.49 -2.17 -24.04
CA LEU A 698 8.41 -1.40 -23.42
C LEU A 698 8.94 -0.54 -22.27
N GLY A 699 9.85 -1.06 -21.45
CA GLY A 699 10.51 -0.32 -20.37
C GLY A 699 11.33 0.86 -20.90
N LEU A 700 12.12 0.65 -21.95
CA LEU A 700 12.87 1.73 -22.61
C LEU A 700 11.94 2.78 -23.23
N GLY A 701 10.91 2.34 -23.99
CA GLY A 701 9.93 3.24 -24.60
C GLY A 701 9.23 4.13 -23.58
N LYS A 702 8.73 3.53 -22.49
CA LYS A 702 8.14 4.27 -21.39
C LYS A 702 9.14 5.17 -20.66
N GLY A 703 10.40 4.77 -20.56
CA GLY A 703 11.47 5.59 -20.01
C GLY A 703 11.71 6.87 -20.82
N PHE A 704 11.79 6.75 -22.15
CA PHE A 704 11.90 7.91 -23.05
C PHE A 704 10.64 8.78 -23.01
N HIS A 705 9.45 8.16 -22.94
CA HIS A 705 8.18 8.86 -22.81
C HIS A 705 8.11 9.71 -21.53
N ASN A 706 8.57 9.16 -20.41
CA ASN A 706 8.47 9.82 -19.11
C ASN A 706 9.62 10.79 -18.82
N ALA A 707 10.79 10.65 -19.45
CA ALA A 707 11.96 11.50 -19.19
C ALA A 707 11.68 13.01 -19.28
N PRO A 708 10.86 13.52 -20.22
CA PRO A 708 10.52 14.93 -20.26
C PRO A 708 9.78 15.47 -19.02
N LYS A 709 9.18 14.60 -18.19
CA LYS A 709 8.60 14.98 -16.90
C LYS A 709 9.64 15.52 -15.93
N LEU A 710 10.91 15.10 -16.04
CA LEU A 710 12.01 15.53 -15.16
C LEU A 710 12.30 17.03 -15.27
N TYR A 711 11.96 17.66 -16.40
CA TYR A 711 12.08 19.10 -16.60
C TYR A 711 10.72 19.78 -16.80
N HIS A 712 9.65 19.19 -16.25
CA HIS A 712 8.28 19.72 -16.24
C HIS A 712 7.73 20.02 -17.65
N ASP A 713 7.97 19.13 -18.61
CA ASP A 713 7.28 19.16 -19.89
C ASP A 713 5.79 18.80 -19.70
N ARG A 714 4.90 19.65 -20.22
CA ARG A 714 3.44 19.51 -20.11
C ARG A 714 2.80 18.68 -21.22
N THR A 715 3.58 18.33 -22.25
CA THR A 715 3.10 17.57 -23.41
C THR A 715 3.12 16.07 -23.16
N VAL A 716 3.78 15.61 -22.09
CA VAL A 716 3.79 14.18 -21.74
C VAL A 716 2.41 13.76 -21.27
N ARG A 717 1.78 12.86 -22.04
CA ARG A 717 0.44 12.35 -21.75
C ARG A 717 0.51 11.07 -20.92
N THR A 718 -0.59 10.71 -20.28
CA THR A 718 -0.72 9.39 -19.67
C THR A 718 -0.88 8.35 -20.78
N PRO A 719 -0.03 7.31 -20.82
CA PRO A 719 -0.16 6.27 -21.82
C PRO A 719 -1.44 5.44 -21.66
N ASP A 720 -1.97 4.95 -22.78
CA ASP A 720 -3.15 4.07 -22.77
C ASP A 720 -2.79 2.71 -22.12
N LYS A 721 -3.67 2.19 -21.25
CA LYS A 721 -3.53 0.81 -20.73
C LYS A 721 -3.79 -0.19 -21.85
N VAL A 722 -2.82 -1.04 -22.12
CA VAL A 722 -2.97 -2.16 -23.07
C VAL A 722 -3.62 -3.33 -22.34
N THR A 723 -4.72 -3.86 -22.87
CA THR A 723 -5.45 -5.00 -22.29
C THR A 723 -5.51 -6.19 -23.24
N ASP A 724 -5.38 -5.94 -24.55
CA ASP A 724 -5.51 -6.89 -25.64
C ASP A 724 -4.74 -6.39 -26.88
N LEU A 725 -4.82 -7.13 -27.99
CA LEU A 725 -4.14 -6.74 -29.23
C LEU A 725 -4.68 -5.41 -29.81
N LYS A 726 -5.99 -5.18 -29.72
CA LYS A 726 -6.64 -3.99 -30.29
C LYS A 726 -6.22 -2.72 -29.56
N SER A 727 -6.23 -2.75 -28.24
CA SER A 727 -5.73 -1.69 -27.37
C SER A 727 -4.22 -1.52 -27.51
N GLY A 728 -3.45 -2.59 -27.70
CA GLY A 728 -2.01 -2.53 -27.99
C GLY A 728 -1.70 -1.78 -29.28
N LEU A 729 -2.36 -2.12 -30.38
CA LEU A 729 -2.20 -1.44 -31.67
C LEU A 729 -2.69 0.01 -31.63
N LYS A 730 -3.80 0.28 -30.93
CA LYS A 730 -4.32 1.63 -30.72
C LYS A 730 -3.34 2.47 -29.90
N GLY A 731 -2.78 1.91 -28.82
CA GLY A 731 -1.77 2.53 -27.99
C GLY A 731 -0.51 2.85 -28.80
N ALA A 732 -0.01 1.88 -29.57
CA ALA A 732 1.15 2.06 -30.45
C ALA A 732 0.96 3.21 -31.46
N GLY A 733 -0.20 3.25 -32.15
CA GLY A 733 -0.49 4.30 -33.12
C GLY A 733 -0.62 5.69 -32.49
N LYS A 734 -1.29 5.77 -31.34
CA LYS A 734 -1.40 7.02 -30.57
C LYS A 734 -0.05 7.50 -30.08
N GLU A 735 0.72 6.63 -29.42
CA GLU A 735 2.04 6.97 -28.89
C GLU A 735 2.93 7.51 -30.01
N PHE A 736 3.01 6.78 -31.12
CA PHE A 736 3.80 7.19 -32.27
C PHE A 736 3.39 8.56 -32.81
N GLY A 737 2.10 8.73 -33.10
CA GLY A 737 1.60 9.97 -33.72
C GLY A 737 1.70 11.18 -32.80
N LEU A 738 1.36 11.01 -31.53
CA LEU A 738 1.31 12.08 -30.54
C LEU A 738 2.71 12.52 -30.09
N GLU A 739 3.63 11.58 -29.85
CA GLU A 739 4.99 11.92 -29.45
C GLU A 739 5.78 12.54 -30.62
N MET A 740 5.60 12.05 -31.86
CA MET A 740 6.18 12.70 -33.05
C MET A 740 5.61 14.10 -33.29
N TYR A 741 4.30 14.28 -33.08
CA TYR A 741 3.66 15.59 -33.20
C TYR A 741 4.22 16.58 -32.17
N ASP A 742 4.37 16.17 -30.92
CA ASP A 742 4.91 17.02 -29.86
C ASP A 742 6.42 17.26 -30.01
N ALA A 743 7.18 16.31 -30.55
CA ALA A 743 8.60 16.49 -30.84
C ALA A 743 8.82 17.68 -31.80
N VAL A 744 7.97 17.79 -32.83
CA VAL A 744 8.07 18.85 -33.84
C VAL A 744 7.42 20.14 -33.35
N THR A 745 6.18 20.07 -32.85
CA THR A 745 5.45 21.28 -32.43
C THR A 745 5.99 21.88 -31.14
N GLY A 746 6.59 21.07 -30.26
CA GLY A 746 7.20 21.47 -29.00
C GLY A 746 8.30 22.52 -29.14
N LEU A 747 9.01 22.55 -30.28
CA LEU A 747 10.02 23.56 -30.60
C LEU A 747 9.45 24.98 -30.68
N VAL A 748 8.13 25.11 -30.91
CA VAL A 748 7.44 26.41 -31.02
C VAL A 748 6.47 26.62 -29.86
N THR A 749 5.69 25.59 -29.51
CA THR A 749 4.65 25.69 -28.47
C THR A 749 5.25 25.85 -27.07
N GLN A 750 6.35 25.16 -26.74
CA GLN A 750 6.98 25.28 -25.41
C GLN A 750 7.61 26.66 -25.17
N PRO A 751 8.42 27.25 -26.08
CA PRO A 751 8.89 28.62 -25.92
C PRO A 751 7.74 29.63 -25.83
N TYR A 752 6.68 29.47 -26.63
CA TYR A 752 5.52 30.36 -26.61
C TYR A 752 4.77 30.31 -25.27
N HIS A 753 4.49 29.10 -24.76
CA HIS A 753 3.85 28.94 -23.46
C HIS A 753 4.73 29.41 -22.31
N GLY A 754 6.02 29.09 -22.36
CA GLY A 754 6.99 29.60 -21.40
C GLY A 754 7.04 31.13 -21.39
N ALA A 755 7.05 31.77 -22.56
CA ALA A 755 7.03 33.22 -22.70
C ALA A 755 5.79 33.87 -22.08
N LYS A 756 4.65 33.20 -22.18
CA LYS A 756 3.38 33.66 -21.60
C LYS A 756 3.37 33.62 -20.07
N GLU A 757 4.18 32.76 -19.46
CA GLU A 757 4.20 32.55 -18.01
C GLU A 757 5.26 33.37 -17.30
N ASP A 758 6.50 33.28 -17.78
CA ASP A 758 7.69 33.86 -17.12
C ASP A 758 8.40 34.88 -18.03
N GLY A 759 7.74 35.37 -19.09
CA GLY A 759 8.34 36.32 -20.04
C GLY A 759 9.58 35.75 -20.73
N VAL A 760 10.65 36.53 -20.85
CA VAL A 760 11.89 36.11 -21.53
C VAL A 760 12.54 34.90 -20.85
N LEU A 761 12.52 34.84 -19.52
CA LEU A 761 13.08 33.70 -18.79
C LEU A 761 12.27 32.42 -19.05
N GLY A 762 10.95 32.55 -19.15
CA GLY A 762 10.05 31.47 -19.54
C GLY A 762 10.24 31.01 -20.97
N PHE A 763 10.48 31.93 -21.91
CA PHE A 763 10.81 31.60 -23.30
C PHE A 763 12.05 30.71 -23.39
N LEU A 764 13.13 31.08 -22.69
CA LEU A 764 14.37 30.30 -22.66
C LEU A 764 14.18 28.92 -22.01
N LYS A 765 13.47 28.85 -20.88
CA LYS A 765 13.08 27.57 -20.28
C LYS A 765 12.27 26.72 -21.27
N GLY A 766 11.29 27.32 -21.95
CA GLY A 766 10.45 26.68 -22.95
C GLY A 766 11.22 26.18 -24.17
N ALA A 767 12.21 26.94 -24.64
CA ALA A 767 13.12 26.50 -25.70
C ALA A 767 13.96 25.29 -25.28
N GLY A 768 14.46 25.28 -24.05
CA GLY A 768 15.13 24.11 -23.46
C GLY A 768 14.23 22.87 -23.41
N LYS A 769 12.96 23.04 -22.99
CA LYS A 769 11.96 21.95 -22.98
C LYS A 769 11.66 21.44 -24.39
N GLY A 770 11.46 22.33 -25.36
CA GLY A 770 11.20 21.97 -26.75
C GLY A 770 12.34 21.18 -27.38
N PHE A 771 13.60 21.58 -27.13
CA PHE A 771 14.77 20.86 -27.60
C PHE A 771 14.93 19.49 -26.90
N GLY A 772 14.67 19.42 -25.59
CA GLY A 772 14.65 18.16 -24.85
C GLY A 772 13.59 17.19 -25.39
N GLY A 773 12.40 17.69 -25.73
CA GLY A 773 11.34 16.90 -26.36
C GLY A 773 11.73 16.36 -27.74
N LEU A 774 12.41 17.17 -28.57
CA LEU A 774 12.91 16.75 -29.89
C LEU A 774 13.89 15.56 -29.81
N LEU A 775 14.64 15.43 -28.72
CA LEU A 775 15.66 14.38 -28.52
C LEU A 775 15.16 13.12 -27.81
N LEU A 776 13.97 13.14 -27.20
CA LEU A 776 13.48 12.04 -26.37
C LEU A 776 12.15 11.46 -26.88
N LYS A 777 11.29 12.31 -27.46
CA LYS A 777 9.96 11.90 -27.91
C LYS A 777 9.98 11.02 -29.17
N PRO A 778 10.87 11.22 -30.17
CA PRO A 778 10.97 10.29 -31.30
C PRO A 778 11.36 8.86 -30.90
N GLU A 779 12.25 8.73 -29.91
CA GLU A 779 12.68 7.46 -29.33
C GLU A 779 11.52 6.79 -28.59
N ALA A 780 10.77 7.57 -27.81
CA ALA A 780 9.51 7.13 -27.19
C ALA A 780 8.50 6.65 -28.23
N ALA A 781 8.32 7.39 -29.33
CA ALA A 781 7.41 7.05 -30.41
C ALA A 781 7.75 5.69 -31.04
N VAL A 782 9.01 5.47 -31.41
CA VAL A 782 9.45 4.23 -32.09
C VAL A 782 9.46 3.04 -31.13
N LEU A 783 10.09 3.17 -29.96
CA LEU A 783 10.18 2.09 -28.99
C LEU A 783 8.83 1.80 -28.35
N GLY A 784 8.03 2.82 -28.08
CA GLY A 784 6.65 2.71 -27.60
C GLY A 784 5.76 2.00 -28.61
N ALA A 785 5.83 2.32 -29.90
CA ALA A 785 5.04 1.63 -30.92
C ALA A 785 5.35 0.12 -30.97
N ILE A 786 6.64 -0.26 -30.92
CA ILE A 786 7.06 -1.67 -30.89
C ILE A 786 6.63 -2.32 -29.56
N GLY A 787 6.91 -1.67 -28.43
CA GLY A 787 6.61 -2.16 -27.09
C GLY A 787 5.11 -2.39 -26.88
N TYR A 788 4.26 -1.43 -27.21
CA TYR A 788 2.80 -1.54 -27.07
C TYR A 788 2.21 -2.61 -28.00
N THR A 789 2.77 -2.77 -29.20
CA THR A 789 2.36 -3.83 -30.10
C THR A 789 2.73 -5.21 -29.54
N MET A 790 3.98 -5.39 -29.09
CA MET A 790 4.43 -6.63 -28.45
C MET A 790 3.63 -6.96 -27.19
N GLU A 791 3.32 -5.97 -26.36
CA GLU A 791 2.49 -6.11 -25.17
C GLU A 791 1.06 -6.53 -25.53
N GLY A 792 0.47 -5.96 -26.59
CA GLY A 792 -0.85 -6.38 -27.08
C GLY A 792 -0.89 -7.83 -27.56
N PHE A 793 0.13 -8.26 -28.32
CA PHE A 793 0.27 -9.66 -28.73
C PHE A 793 0.47 -10.59 -27.53
N TYR A 794 1.34 -10.22 -26.60
CA TYR A 794 1.61 -10.98 -25.38
C TYR A 794 0.33 -11.17 -24.56
N ARG A 795 -0.39 -10.09 -24.29
CA ARG A 795 -1.65 -10.13 -23.52
C ARG A 795 -2.73 -10.94 -24.21
N ASN A 796 -2.85 -10.82 -25.53
CA ASN A 796 -3.78 -11.65 -26.27
C ASN A 796 -3.44 -13.14 -26.12
N ALA A 797 -2.17 -13.52 -26.27
CA ALA A 797 -1.72 -14.89 -26.10
C ALA A 797 -1.88 -15.41 -24.65
N GLN A 798 -1.61 -14.56 -23.66
CA GLN A 798 -1.77 -14.88 -22.25
C GLN A 798 -3.25 -15.03 -21.88
N GLY A 799 -4.13 -14.14 -22.38
CA GLY A 799 -5.58 -14.23 -22.25
C GLY A 799 -6.10 -15.58 -22.73
N HIS A 800 -5.73 -16.00 -23.94
CA HIS A 800 -6.10 -17.32 -24.48
C HIS A 800 -5.58 -18.49 -23.63
N ARG A 801 -4.39 -18.38 -23.02
CA ARG A 801 -3.87 -19.39 -22.09
C ARG A 801 -4.69 -19.46 -20.80
N ARG A 802 -5.08 -18.30 -20.26
CA ARG A 802 -5.88 -18.17 -19.04
C ARG A 802 -7.29 -18.72 -19.27
N GLU A 803 -7.93 -18.33 -20.36
CA GLU A 803 -9.22 -18.89 -20.80
C GLU A 803 -9.15 -20.42 -20.95
N ARG A 804 -8.11 -20.96 -21.59
CA ARG A 804 -7.94 -22.43 -21.67
C ARG A 804 -7.78 -23.10 -20.31
N ARG A 805 -7.09 -22.47 -19.35
CA ARG A 805 -6.97 -22.97 -17.97
C ARG A 805 -8.30 -22.89 -17.22
N GLU A 806 -9.05 -21.80 -17.37
CA GLU A 806 -10.36 -21.60 -16.75
C GLU A 806 -11.45 -22.49 -17.35
N HIS A 807 -11.39 -22.75 -18.65
CA HIS A 807 -12.27 -23.70 -19.36
C HIS A 807 -11.97 -25.15 -18.94
N ARG A 808 -10.71 -25.49 -18.66
CA ARG A 808 -10.35 -26.78 -18.04
C ARG A 808 -10.82 -26.90 -16.58
N ARG A 809 -10.99 -25.76 -15.89
CA ARG A 809 -11.57 -25.64 -14.54
C ARG A 809 -13.10 -25.46 -14.54
N GLY A 810 -13.76 -25.57 -15.70
CA GLY A 810 -15.22 -25.62 -15.81
C GLY A 810 -15.96 -24.27 -15.77
N SER A 811 -15.29 -23.12 -15.57
CA SER A 811 -15.99 -21.83 -15.42
C SER A 811 -16.24 -21.07 -16.73
N GLY A 812 -15.36 -21.18 -17.73
CA GLY A 812 -15.49 -20.54 -19.06
C GLY A 812 -15.54 -19.01 -19.12
N LEU A 813 -15.79 -18.31 -18.01
CA LEU A 813 -15.95 -16.86 -17.90
C LEU A 813 -14.64 -16.17 -17.50
N THR A 814 -14.39 -15.01 -18.10
CA THR A 814 -13.34 -14.07 -17.67
C THR A 814 -13.64 -13.48 -16.29
N ILE A 815 -12.63 -12.87 -15.65
CA ILE A 815 -12.77 -12.20 -14.34
C ILE A 815 -13.87 -11.13 -14.36
N GLU A 816 -13.92 -10.32 -15.42
CA GLU A 816 -14.90 -9.23 -15.52
C GLU A 816 -16.31 -9.76 -15.70
N GLU A 817 -16.47 -10.87 -16.43
CA GLU A 817 -17.73 -11.58 -16.56
C GLU A 817 -18.16 -12.24 -15.25
N LYS A 818 -17.23 -12.80 -14.47
CA LYS A 818 -17.52 -13.33 -13.12
C LYS A 818 -18.05 -12.24 -12.19
N VAL A 819 -17.37 -11.09 -12.15
CA VAL A 819 -17.80 -9.94 -11.34
C VAL A 819 -19.15 -9.40 -11.82
N ALA A 820 -19.34 -9.28 -13.14
CA ALA A 820 -20.61 -8.88 -13.73
C ALA A 820 -21.75 -9.85 -13.38
N ALA A 821 -21.49 -11.16 -13.48
CA ALA A 821 -22.46 -12.20 -13.13
C ALA A 821 -22.86 -12.12 -11.65
N SER A 822 -21.89 -11.94 -10.73
CA SER A 822 -22.18 -11.76 -9.31
C SER A 822 -23.11 -10.56 -9.04
N TRP A 823 -22.86 -9.42 -9.69
CA TRP A 823 -23.72 -8.24 -9.55
C TRP A 823 -25.09 -8.40 -10.21
N ILE A 824 -25.18 -9.16 -11.31
CA ILE A 824 -26.47 -9.51 -11.93
C ILE A 824 -27.28 -10.38 -10.97
N VAL A 825 -26.69 -11.44 -10.43
CA VAL A 825 -27.33 -12.33 -9.46
C VAL A 825 -27.80 -11.52 -8.25
N GLU A 826 -26.94 -10.69 -7.65
CA GLU A 826 -27.31 -9.84 -6.52
C GLU A 826 -28.45 -8.85 -6.87
N GLY A 827 -28.42 -8.27 -8.07
CA GLY A 827 -29.46 -7.36 -8.56
C GLY A 827 -30.82 -8.05 -8.66
N TYR A 828 -30.89 -9.24 -9.26
CA TYR A 828 -32.14 -9.99 -9.41
C TYR A 828 -32.64 -10.59 -8.08
N SER A 829 -31.74 -11.06 -7.21
CA SER A 829 -32.11 -11.50 -5.85
C SER A 829 -32.73 -10.36 -5.04
N THR A 830 -32.16 -9.14 -5.14
CA THR A 830 -32.71 -7.97 -4.46
C THR A 830 -34.02 -7.51 -5.11
N LEU A 831 -34.14 -7.61 -6.44
CA LEU A 831 -35.36 -7.26 -7.18
C LEU A 831 -36.55 -8.16 -6.79
N ALA A 832 -36.29 -9.44 -6.53
CA ALA A 832 -37.31 -10.42 -6.13
C ALA A 832 -37.99 -10.08 -4.79
N ILE A 833 -37.27 -9.40 -3.89
CA ILE A 833 -37.77 -8.98 -2.57
C ILE A 833 -38.12 -7.48 -2.49
N ALA A 834 -37.85 -6.72 -3.56
CA ALA A 834 -38.11 -5.27 -3.59
C ALA A 834 -39.60 -4.96 -3.76
N THR A 835 -40.07 -3.93 -3.04
CA THR A 835 -41.46 -3.45 -3.13
C THR A 835 -41.73 -2.70 -4.44
N ASP A 836 -42.97 -2.71 -4.92
CA ASP A 836 -43.36 -1.95 -6.12
C ASP A 836 -43.12 -0.45 -5.98
N ALA A 837 -43.26 0.09 -4.78
CA ALA A 837 -42.94 1.49 -4.48
C ALA A 837 -41.46 1.80 -4.73
N GLN A 838 -40.54 0.94 -4.29
CA GLN A 838 -39.11 1.08 -4.56
C GLN A 838 -38.81 0.99 -6.06
N LYS A 839 -39.39 0.01 -6.75
CA LYS A 839 -39.21 -0.17 -8.20
C LYS A 839 -39.70 1.06 -8.98
N ASN A 840 -40.87 1.59 -8.65
CA ASN A 840 -41.43 2.77 -9.30
C ASN A 840 -40.60 4.03 -9.01
N ASN A 841 -40.05 4.18 -7.79
CA ASN A 841 -39.16 5.29 -7.46
C ASN A 841 -37.87 5.28 -8.30
N ILE A 842 -37.27 4.10 -8.49
CA ILE A 842 -36.09 3.91 -9.36
C ILE A 842 -36.39 4.35 -10.80
N VAL A 843 -37.54 3.93 -11.35
CA VAL A 843 -37.97 4.30 -12.70
C VAL A 843 -38.21 5.81 -12.83
N GLN A 844 -38.86 6.42 -11.84
CA GLN A 844 -39.06 7.87 -11.82
C GLN A 844 -37.73 8.64 -11.84
N ARG A 845 -36.81 8.33 -10.91
CA ARG A 845 -35.49 8.96 -10.84
C ARG A 845 -34.66 8.73 -12.11
N TRP A 846 -34.83 7.59 -12.77
CA TRP A 846 -34.19 7.32 -14.05
C TRP A 846 -34.62 8.31 -15.13
N HIS A 847 -35.92 8.57 -15.27
CA HIS A 847 -36.44 9.55 -16.24
C HIS A 847 -35.97 10.97 -15.91
N GLU A 848 -35.99 11.36 -14.64
CA GLU A 848 -35.46 12.66 -14.18
C GLU A 848 -33.97 12.81 -14.54
N ARG A 849 -33.17 11.75 -14.35
CA ARG A 849 -31.74 11.78 -14.66
C ARG A 849 -31.46 11.81 -16.16
N GLN A 850 -32.22 11.09 -16.97
CA GLN A 850 -32.10 11.19 -18.42
C GLN A 850 -32.41 12.60 -18.92
N ALA A 851 -33.50 13.20 -18.43
CA ALA A 851 -33.86 14.56 -18.79
C ALA A 851 -32.73 15.55 -18.44
N ALA A 852 -32.12 15.40 -17.26
CA ALA A 852 -30.98 16.21 -16.85
C ALA A 852 -29.74 16.01 -17.74
N ASP A 853 -29.38 14.77 -18.09
CA ASP A 853 -28.23 14.46 -18.97
C ASP A 853 -28.44 15.02 -20.39
N HIS A 854 -29.67 14.94 -20.91
CA HIS A 854 -30.04 15.56 -22.19
C HIS A 854 -29.94 17.09 -22.15
N ALA A 855 -30.42 17.71 -21.08
CA ALA A 855 -30.33 19.16 -20.88
C ALA A 855 -28.87 19.62 -20.77
N GLU A 856 -28.02 18.89 -20.05
CA GLU A 856 -26.60 19.21 -19.89
C GLU A 856 -25.85 19.09 -21.22
N LYS A 857 -26.09 18.03 -22.00
CA LYS A 857 -25.54 17.87 -23.35
C LYS A 857 -25.99 18.99 -24.28
N ALA A 858 -27.27 19.35 -24.25
CA ALA A 858 -27.80 20.47 -25.04
C ALA A 858 -27.13 21.80 -24.65
N ALA A 859 -26.92 22.05 -23.36
CA ALA A 859 -26.23 23.24 -22.87
C ALA A 859 -24.74 23.27 -23.27
N GLN A 860 -24.06 22.13 -23.28
CA GLN A 860 -22.67 22.02 -23.74
C GLN A 860 -22.56 22.29 -25.25
N LEU A 861 -23.50 21.80 -26.05
CA LEU A 861 -23.62 22.08 -27.49
C LEU A 861 -23.98 23.55 -27.79
N ALA A 862 -24.74 24.20 -26.89
CA ALA A 862 -25.14 25.59 -27.03
C ALA A 862 -24.08 26.61 -26.57
N LYS A 863 -22.95 26.18 -25.97
CA LYS A 863 -21.83 27.09 -25.66
C LYS A 863 -21.16 27.51 -26.97
N PRO A 864 -21.17 28.81 -27.35
CA PRO A 864 -20.52 29.25 -28.57
C PRO A 864 -19.03 28.92 -28.48
N THR A 865 -18.52 28.20 -29.49
CA THR A 865 -17.09 27.98 -29.65
C THR A 865 -16.43 29.35 -29.72
N ARG A 866 -15.43 29.62 -28.87
CA ARG A 866 -14.71 30.89 -28.83
C ARG A 866 -13.85 31.06 -30.10
N MET A 867 -14.52 31.28 -31.22
CA MET A 867 -13.93 31.57 -32.53
C MET A 867 -14.86 32.44 -33.41
N GLU A 868 -15.87 33.08 -32.82
CA GLU A 868 -16.75 34.06 -33.50
C GLU A 868 -16.89 35.38 -32.71
N SER A 869 -15.77 35.96 -32.27
CA SER A 869 -15.76 37.36 -31.80
C SER A 869 -14.67 38.24 -32.42
N LEU A 870 -14.13 37.84 -33.58
CA LEU A 870 -13.15 38.64 -34.35
C LEU A 870 -13.68 39.25 -35.64
N HIS A 871 -14.98 39.12 -35.93
CA HIS A 871 -15.63 39.79 -37.07
C HIS A 871 -16.85 40.62 -36.64
N SER A 872 -16.66 41.59 -35.74
CA SER A 872 -17.64 42.70 -35.60
C SER A 872 -17.02 44.03 -35.18
N ASN A 873 -15.74 44.29 -35.49
CA ASN A 873 -15.23 45.65 -35.40
C ASN A 873 -14.07 45.92 -36.38
N ARG A 874 -14.43 46.12 -37.65
CA ARG A 874 -13.64 46.88 -38.62
C ARG A 874 -14.58 47.85 -39.33
N GLY A 875 -14.46 49.15 -39.06
CA GLY A 875 -15.09 50.17 -39.89
C GLY A 875 -15.35 51.52 -39.21
N SER A 876 -14.28 52.28 -38.98
CA SER A 876 -14.15 53.74 -38.77
C SER A 876 -13.14 53.96 -37.64
N GLY A 877 -12.01 54.65 -37.78
CA GLY A 877 -11.60 55.75 -38.64
C GLY A 877 -10.87 56.73 -37.73
N ILE A 878 -9.53 56.73 -37.77
CA ILE A 878 -8.70 57.92 -38.10
C ILE A 878 -8.11 58.65 -36.87
N PHE A 879 -6.77 58.63 -36.81
CA PHE A 879 -5.80 59.56 -36.21
C PHE A 879 -5.95 60.03 -34.74
N SER A 880 -4.90 59.81 -33.94
CA SER A 880 -3.89 60.85 -33.62
C SER A 880 -3.01 60.50 -32.40
N ARG A 881 -1.68 60.52 -32.64
CA ARG A 881 -0.55 60.94 -31.76
C ARG A 881 -0.30 60.20 -30.44
N SER A 882 0.79 59.41 -30.33
CA SER A 882 2.17 59.82 -29.91
C SER A 882 2.21 60.38 -28.48
N SER A 883 3.09 60.06 -27.53
CA SER A 883 4.33 59.29 -27.39
C SER A 883 4.90 59.67 -25.99
N VAL A 884 5.93 58.96 -25.51
CA VAL A 884 6.82 59.32 -24.36
C VAL A 884 6.24 58.97 -22.97
N SER A 885 6.77 58.10 -22.11
CA SER A 885 8.12 57.66 -21.67
C SER A 885 8.57 58.30 -20.32
N ILE A 886 9.20 57.45 -19.48
CA ILE A 886 10.12 57.72 -18.35
C ILE A 886 9.56 57.95 -16.92
N ARG A 887 9.64 56.87 -16.12
CA ARG A 887 10.51 56.65 -14.93
C ARG A 887 10.88 57.84 -14.00
N SER A 888 10.57 57.71 -12.70
CA SER A 888 11.44 57.86 -11.49
C SER A 888 10.53 57.88 -10.24
N LYS A 889 10.66 56.98 -9.24
CA LYS A 889 11.63 56.83 -8.13
C LYS A 889 11.75 58.04 -7.20
N GLU A 890 11.75 57.71 -5.89
CA GLU A 890 12.01 58.51 -4.66
C GLU A 890 10.78 59.15 -4.01
N SER A 891 10.62 59.25 -2.69
CA SER A 891 11.24 58.62 -1.51
C SER A 891 10.43 59.02 -0.26
N THR A 892 10.30 58.12 0.71
CA THR A 892 10.40 58.29 2.18
C THR A 892 9.66 59.40 2.97
N LYS A 893 9.27 58.98 4.21
CA LYS A 893 8.95 59.73 5.46
C LYS A 893 7.49 60.18 5.64
N SER A 894 6.71 59.49 6.49
CA SER A 894 6.62 59.58 7.97
C SER A 894 5.84 60.79 8.46
N HIS A 895 4.68 60.58 9.10
CA HIS A 895 4.43 61.04 10.46
C HIS A 895 3.09 60.54 11.00
N ASP A 896 3.15 60.22 12.30
CA ASP A 896 2.10 59.80 13.20
C ASP A 896 0.98 60.84 13.43
N SER A 897 -0.13 60.29 13.94
CA SER A 897 -0.85 60.72 15.16
C SER A 897 -2.30 61.19 15.00
N LEU A 898 -3.06 60.82 16.04
CA LEU A 898 -4.31 61.40 16.57
C LEU A 898 -5.60 60.56 16.43
N THR A 899 -5.70 59.70 17.45
CA THR A 899 -6.85 59.27 18.25
C THR A 899 -8.19 60.04 18.20
N SER A 900 -9.25 59.22 18.21
CA SER A 900 -10.44 59.25 19.10
C SER A 900 -11.68 60.10 18.78
N SER A 901 -12.83 59.44 19.00
CA SER A 901 -14.23 59.90 19.17
C SER A 901 -15.07 59.62 17.92
N VAL A 902 -16.22 58.94 17.94
CA VAL A 902 -17.34 58.90 18.91
C VAL A 902 -18.14 57.60 18.72
N LYS A 903 -18.59 56.99 19.83
CA LYS A 903 -19.68 55.99 19.90
C LYS A 903 -21.04 56.67 19.73
N SER A 904 -21.98 55.97 19.06
CA SER A 904 -23.46 56.05 19.21
C SER A 904 -24.18 56.36 17.89
N ALA A 905 -24.99 55.41 17.38
CA ALA A 905 -26.45 55.55 17.34
C ALA A 905 -27.12 54.44 16.50
N ASN A 906 -28.01 53.71 17.18
CA ASN A 906 -29.34 53.26 16.75
C ASN A 906 -29.52 52.16 15.68
N SER A 907 -29.70 50.96 16.22
CA SER A 907 -30.87 50.12 15.98
C SER A 907 -32.20 50.85 16.20
N THR A 908 -33.14 50.83 15.24
CA THR A 908 -34.58 50.51 15.40
C THR A 908 -35.32 50.76 14.10
N LEU A 909 -36.02 49.75 13.60
CA LEU A 909 -37.42 49.85 13.15
C LEU A 909 -37.93 48.44 12.83
N ARG A 910 -38.56 47.85 13.85
CA ARG A 910 -39.61 46.86 13.72
C ARG A 910 -40.92 47.55 14.12
N ASP A 911 -41.97 47.19 13.39
CA ASP A 911 -43.38 47.17 13.77
C ASP A 911 -44.12 48.51 13.87
N LEU A 912 -44.90 48.81 12.83
CA LEU A 912 -46.20 49.48 12.97
C LEU A 912 -47.20 48.89 11.95
N GLU A 913 -48.33 48.49 12.53
CA GLU A 913 -49.65 48.21 11.96
C GLU A 913 -50.03 46.76 11.60
N ALA A 914 -50.98 46.29 12.42
CA ALA A 914 -51.66 45.01 12.40
C ALA A 914 -53.10 45.19 11.89
N GLY A 915 -53.65 44.13 11.28
CA GLY A 915 -55.03 43.70 11.51
C GLY A 915 -56.09 43.96 10.42
N GLN A 916 -56.52 42.89 9.73
CA GLN A 916 -57.93 42.47 9.46
C GLN A 916 -57.89 41.25 8.51
N LEU A 917 -58.10 40.01 8.97
CA LEU A 917 -59.35 39.27 9.22
C LEU A 917 -60.30 39.07 8.00
N ASP A 918 -60.24 37.85 7.46
CA ASP A 918 -61.33 36.85 7.41
C ASP A 918 -62.16 36.61 6.11
N LYS A 919 -62.47 35.31 5.91
CA LYS A 919 -63.48 34.65 5.03
C LYS A 919 -63.14 34.48 3.53
N SER A 920 -63.38 33.35 2.85
CA SER A 920 -64.09 32.08 3.15
C SER A 920 -63.99 31.12 1.95
N VAL A 921 -63.86 29.80 2.22
CA VAL A 921 -64.63 28.64 1.67
C VAL A 921 -64.54 28.36 0.14
N ALA A 922 -64.28 27.15 -0.37
CA ALA A 922 -64.48 25.77 0.09
C ALA A 922 -63.33 24.84 -0.35
#